data_AF-A0A7J6W5W7-F1
#
_entry.id   AF-A0A7J6W5W7-F1
#
_cell.length_a   1.000
_cell.length_b   1.000
_cell.length_c   1.000
_cell.angle_alpha   90.00
_cell.angle_beta   90.00
_cell.angle_gamma   90.00
#
_symmetry.space_group_name_H-M   'P 1'
#
loop_
_entity.id
_entity.type
_entity.pdbx_description
1 polymer ?
#
loop_
_entity_poly.entity_id
_entity_poly.type
_entity_poly.pdbx_seq_one_letter_code
_entity_poly.pdbx_strand_id
1 'polypeptide(L)'
;MEDEEPQSEYSGKVHWTSEADDNYEDYKKWYIDLWKMPQSLGLGVSYCLGLILLGSSYHNGSNLGGPDPWAIEYFAKVAKYPSAQVTAQDLFNSGVIKSATDFQVYKEIAGLSGLDFAYGDVGAVYHTKNDKLELLKSGSLQHLGENMLAFLLHTAILPHLPQEKKVENAEGQNQAVFFDILGTYMVVYRQRFANMLHNSVIMQAILIWTTSLFIGGYPAVVSVGLSILSILLMWIFALSFSVFVSLSLPFICSSPVPYIASPWLVIGLFVAPAVLGALIGQHLGFLILLKYLRRVSSKRKQKQSPGIEASIVELEAERWLFKAGSVQWLVILIVGNFYKLGSSYIALVWLVSPAFAYGFLEATLSPVRSPKPLKLVTLLLGLSVPVIMSAGIFIRLVGTLIGTIVRLDRNPGSTPDWLGNVMVSGLVAIIVCLTLVYLLSYVHLSGAKRPIIFVTCTLFGLSLSAVMTGLVPQFTEDVARAVNVVHVVETTGRYGENQSPISYISLFSTTPGKLVKEIEHIREEGFVCGKSKVIDFVTFTVNYGCWSFDDVQSGWDESDIPIMQVESDMKIDDRITRVSVNTKGSVRWSLAINTEEIEDFKFEENSVELVSVDHKTAVDGWHIIQFSGGKEAPTEFNLTLFWVKNSPVLTQKPDGPLVKLRTDLNRVTPKAYSVLQKLPPWCSIFGKSTFPHSLAFLTSLPVDI
;
A
#
# COMPACT_ATOMS: atom_id res chain seq x y z
N MET A 1 -24.08 -22.99 -40.94
CA MET A 1 -23.22 -22.32 -41.94
C MET A 1 -23.00 -20.92 -41.41
N GLU A 2 -22.09 -20.84 -40.45
CA GLU A 2 -21.42 -19.62 -40.01
C GLU A 2 -19.95 -20.02 -39.98
N ASP A 3 -19.17 -19.32 -40.78
CA ASP A 3 -17.82 -19.69 -41.16
C ASP A 3 -16.85 -19.57 -39.98
N GLU A 4 -16.18 -20.68 -39.67
CA GLU A 4 -15.01 -20.75 -38.80
C GLU A 4 -13.82 -20.08 -39.50
N GLU A 5 -13.30 -19.00 -38.92
CA GLU A 5 -11.98 -18.47 -39.27
C GLU A 5 -10.88 -19.39 -38.68
N PRO A 6 -9.83 -19.74 -39.45
CA PRO A 6 -8.85 -20.74 -39.04
C PRO A 6 -7.90 -20.15 -37.99
N GLN A 7 -7.89 -20.73 -36.79
CA GLN A 7 -6.84 -20.48 -35.80
C GLN A 7 -5.50 -20.99 -36.35
N SER A 8 -4.57 -20.06 -36.59
CA SER A 8 -3.19 -20.37 -36.95
C SER A 8 -2.50 -21.14 -35.82
N GLU A 9 -1.97 -22.31 -36.14
CA GLU A 9 -1.02 -23.06 -35.31
C GLU A 9 0.18 -22.18 -34.92
N TYR A 10 0.23 -21.76 -33.67
CA TYR A 10 1.49 -21.41 -32.99
C TYR A 10 1.63 -22.33 -31.79
N SER A 11 2.55 -23.30 -31.93
CA SER A 11 2.88 -24.29 -30.91
C SER A 11 3.36 -23.65 -29.61
N GLY A 12 2.82 -24.13 -28.48
CA GLY A 12 3.48 -24.21 -27.18
C GLY A 12 4.30 -23.00 -26.74
N LYS A 13 3.65 -21.95 -26.22
CA LYS A 13 4.29 -20.99 -25.32
C LYS A 13 3.58 -21.01 -23.96
N VAL A 14 4.36 -21.33 -22.93
CA VAL A 14 3.96 -21.24 -21.52
C VAL A 14 3.61 -19.78 -21.21
N HIS A 15 2.37 -19.52 -20.79
CA HIS A 15 1.92 -18.20 -20.35
C HIS A 15 2.16 -18.04 -18.84
N TRP A 16 3.05 -17.12 -18.46
CA TRP A 16 3.28 -16.74 -17.07
C TRP A 16 2.50 -15.45 -16.75
N THR A 17 1.45 -15.57 -15.94
CA THR A 17 0.67 -14.41 -15.48
C THR A 17 1.46 -13.59 -14.45
N SER A 18 1.55 -12.28 -14.63
CA SER A 18 2.11 -11.37 -13.64
C SER A 18 1.11 -11.22 -12.49
N GLU A 19 1.50 -11.61 -11.27
CA GLU A 19 0.77 -11.20 -10.04
C GLU A 19 1.49 -11.57 -8.72
N ALA A 20 2.76 -12.00 -8.76
CA ALA A 20 3.52 -12.32 -7.55
C ALA A 20 4.44 -11.16 -7.13
N ASP A 21 4.17 -10.59 -5.95
CA ASP A 21 4.95 -9.53 -5.30
C ASP A 21 6.36 -9.97 -4.88
N ASP A 22 6.66 -11.27 -4.85
CA ASP A 22 7.87 -11.80 -4.20
C ASP A 22 8.88 -12.46 -5.17
N ASN A 23 8.61 -12.51 -6.48
CA ASN A 23 9.46 -13.16 -7.50
C ASN A 23 9.77 -12.29 -8.75
N TYR A 24 9.83 -10.99 -8.51
CA TYR A 24 9.93 -9.97 -9.56
C TYR A 24 11.21 -10.08 -10.42
N GLU A 25 12.34 -10.51 -9.85
CA GLU A 25 13.64 -10.59 -10.57
C GLU A 25 13.74 -11.75 -11.56
N ASP A 26 13.08 -12.89 -11.34
CA ASP A 26 13.10 -14.01 -12.28
C ASP A 26 12.14 -13.79 -13.46
N TYR A 27 10.97 -13.18 -13.20
CA TYR A 27 10.04 -12.74 -14.26
C TYR A 27 10.69 -11.71 -15.18
N LYS A 28 11.57 -10.89 -14.61
CA LYS A 28 12.36 -9.87 -15.31
C LYS A 28 13.13 -10.45 -16.48
N LYS A 29 13.73 -11.62 -16.30
CA LYS A 29 14.64 -12.24 -17.27
C LYS A 29 13.91 -12.94 -18.42
N TRP A 30 12.78 -13.58 -18.16
CA TRP A 30 11.99 -14.23 -19.22
C TRP A 30 11.38 -13.23 -20.21
N TYR A 31 10.90 -12.09 -19.69
CA TYR A 31 10.41 -11.01 -20.54
C TYR A 31 11.53 -10.42 -21.42
N ILE A 32 12.78 -10.36 -20.94
CA ILE A 32 13.94 -9.95 -21.77
C ILE A 32 14.04 -10.82 -23.03
N ASP A 33 13.93 -12.13 -22.88
CA ASP A 33 14.16 -13.05 -23.99
C ASP A 33 12.98 -13.11 -24.98
N LEU A 34 11.75 -12.95 -24.49
CA LEU A 34 10.57 -12.81 -25.33
C LEU A 34 10.48 -11.45 -26.03
N TRP A 35 11.02 -10.39 -25.42
CA TRP A 35 11.05 -9.04 -25.98
C TRP A 35 12.23 -8.82 -26.95
N LYS A 36 13.30 -9.62 -26.85
CA LYS A 36 14.36 -9.67 -27.88
C LYS A 36 13.90 -10.30 -29.20
N MET A 37 12.85 -11.13 -29.20
CA MET A 37 12.33 -11.79 -30.41
C MET A 37 11.74 -10.82 -31.47
N PRO A 38 10.95 -9.79 -31.13
CA PRO A 38 10.49 -8.79 -32.10
C PRO A 38 11.60 -7.85 -32.60
N GLN A 39 12.60 -7.53 -31.76
CA GLN A 39 13.71 -6.67 -32.15
C GLN A 39 14.63 -7.30 -33.21
N SER A 40 14.78 -8.63 -33.22
CA SER A 40 15.51 -9.35 -34.27
C SER A 40 14.75 -9.42 -35.60
N LEU A 41 13.45 -9.12 -35.60
CA LEU A 41 12.57 -9.03 -36.78
C LEU A 41 12.37 -7.59 -37.28
N GLY A 42 13.01 -6.59 -36.67
CA GLY A 42 12.89 -5.18 -37.06
C GLY A 42 11.57 -4.52 -36.64
N LEU A 43 10.76 -5.15 -35.79
CA LEU A 43 9.53 -4.60 -35.21
C LEU A 43 9.85 -4.02 -33.83
N GLY A 44 9.98 -2.69 -33.74
CA GLY A 44 10.19 -1.98 -32.48
C GLY A 44 8.87 -1.50 -31.86
N VAL A 45 8.60 -1.85 -30.60
CA VAL A 45 7.54 -1.21 -29.80
C VAL A 45 8.13 0.05 -29.18
N SER A 46 7.60 1.22 -29.53
CA SER A 46 8.14 2.52 -29.06
C SER A 46 7.50 3.07 -27.79
N TYR A 47 6.42 2.43 -27.30
CA TYR A 47 5.63 2.90 -26.15
C TYR A 47 4.75 1.77 -25.60
N CYS A 48 4.58 1.71 -24.28
CA CYS A 48 3.66 0.79 -23.61
C CYS A 48 2.62 1.52 -22.78
N LEU A 49 1.41 0.97 -22.77
CA LEU A 49 0.30 1.46 -21.99
C LEU A 49 -0.17 0.36 -21.04
N GLY A 50 -0.07 0.62 -19.74
CA GLY A 50 -0.65 -0.23 -18.70
C GLY A 50 -2.08 0.21 -18.39
N LEU A 51 -3.02 -0.72 -18.40
CA LEU A 51 -4.41 -0.47 -18.04
C LEU A 51 -4.83 -1.50 -17.01
N ILE A 52 -5.03 -1.05 -15.77
CA ILE A 52 -5.47 -1.88 -14.66
C ILE A 52 -6.73 -1.28 -14.07
N LEU A 53 -7.75 -2.10 -13.86
CA LEU A 53 -8.96 -1.69 -13.16
C LEU A 53 -8.90 -2.29 -11.75
N LEU A 54 -8.42 -1.52 -10.74
CA LEU A 54 -8.49 -1.93 -9.33
C LEU A 54 -9.84 -1.48 -8.73
N GLY A 55 -10.93 -2.03 -9.26
CA GLY A 55 -12.28 -1.66 -8.83
C GLY A 55 -12.78 -0.32 -9.39
N SER A 56 -13.78 0.26 -8.74
CA SER A 56 -14.84 1.03 -9.40
C SER A 56 -14.76 2.55 -9.28
N SER A 57 -14.37 3.29 -10.34
CA SER A 57 -14.57 4.74 -10.28
C SER A 57 -14.68 5.53 -11.59
N TYR A 58 -15.62 6.48 -11.57
CA TYR A 58 -16.04 7.38 -12.66
C TYR A 58 -15.00 8.47 -13.00
N HIS A 59 -14.04 8.76 -12.12
CA HIS A 59 -13.18 9.95 -12.25
C HIS A 59 -11.74 9.81 -11.75
N ASN A 60 -11.28 8.64 -11.29
CA ASN A 60 -10.17 8.59 -10.34
C ASN A 60 -9.11 7.54 -10.66
N GLY A 61 -8.25 7.84 -11.63
CA GLY A 61 -7.06 7.05 -11.95
C GLY A 61 -5.83 7.51 -11.16
N SER A 62 -5.05 6.58 -10.60
CA SER A 62 -3.64 6.81 -10.32
C SER A 62 -2.85 6.49 -11.58
N ASN A 63 -2.14 7.48 -12.13
CA ASN A 63 -1.21 7.27 -13.23
C ASN A 63 0.19 7.03 -12.66
N LEU A 64 0.80 5.87 -12.93
CA LEU A 64 2.24 5.72 -12.79
C LEU A 64 2.89 6.03 -14.13
N GLY A 65 3.68 7.10 -14.18
CA GLY A 65 4.43 7.48 -15.35
C GLY A 65 5.72 6.66 -15.50
N GLY A 66 6.06 6.35 -16.76
CA GLY A 66 7.39 5.90 -17.16
C GLY A 66 8.47 6.99 -17.01
N PRO A 67 9.72 6.69 -17.37
CA PRO A 67 10.87 7.58 -17.16
C PRO A 67 10.82 8.88 -17.97
N ASP A 68 10.09 8.93 -19.10
CA ASP A 68 9.96 10.13 -19.93
C ASP A 68 8.63 10.88 -19.73
N PRO A 69 8.66 12.20 -19.47
CA PRO A 69 7.48 13.02 -19.22
C PRO A 69 6.60 13.26 -20.44
N TRP A 70 7.05 12.96 -21.67
CA TRP A 70 6.27 13.28 -22.87
C TRP A 70 4.86 12.64 -22.84
N ALA A 71 4.74 11.43 -22.29
CA ALA A 71 3.48 10.71 -22.26
C ALA A 71 2.45 11.41 -21.35
N ILE A 72 2.88 11.84 -20.16
CA ILE A 72 2.02 12.56 -19.24
C ILE A 72 1.73 14.00 -19.73
N GLU A 73 2.68 14.64 -20.41
CA GLU A 73 2.51 15.95 -21.05
C GLU A 73 1.44 15.90 -22.16
N TYR A 74 1.48 14.91 -23.05
CA TYR A 74 0.45 14.76 -24.09
C TYR A 74 -0.89 14.29 -23.53
N PHE A 75 -0.90 13.37 -22.55
CA PHE A 75 -2.12 12.98 -21.88
C PHE A 75 -2.84 14.18 -21.28
N ALA A 76 -2.14 15.03 -20.53
CA ALA A 76 -2.70 16.26 -19.95
C ALA A 76 -3.24 17.24 -21.01
N LYS A 77 -2.65 17.24 -22.22
CA LYS A 77 -3.04 18.15 -23.31
C LYS A 77 -4.34 17.73 -23.99
N VAL A 78 -4.62 16.43 -24.10
CA VAL A 78 -5.71 15.92 -24.95
C VAL A 78 -6.78 15.12 -24.21
N ALA A 79 -6.50 14.63 -23.00
CA ALA A 79 -7.50 13.93 -22.19
C ALA A 79 -8.69 14.86 -21.92
N LYS A 80 -9.90 14.35 -22.17
CA LYS A 80 -11.15 15.12 -21.99
C LYS A 80 -11.51 15.30 -20.51
N TYR A 81 -11.21 14.30 -19.70
CA TYR A 81 -11.53 14.22 -18.29
C TYR A 81 -10.29 13.76 -17.51
N PRO A 82 -9.20 14.54 -17.46
CA PRO A 82 -7.95 14.06 -16.89
C PRO A 82 -8.06 13.86 -15.37
N SER A 83 -7.59 12.71 -14.89
CA SER A 83 -7.33 12.47 -13.48
C SER A 83 -5.99 11.77 -13.30
N ALA A 84 -5.13 12.37 -12.49
CA ALA A 84 -3.81 11.87 -12.19
C ALA A 84 -3.23 12.62 -11.00
N GLN A 85 -2.51 11.93 -10.12
CA GLN A 85 -1.86 12.53 -8.95
C GLN A 85 -0.46 11.97 -8.80
N VAL A 86 0.57 12.82 -8.89
CA VAL A 86 1.98 12.41 -8.71
C VAL A 86 2.25 11.80 -7.33
N THR A 87 1.44 12.13 -6.31
CA THR A 87 1.55 11.53 -4.97
C THR A 87 1.42 10.01 -5.00
N ALA A 88 0.57 9.45 -5.87
CA ALA A 88 0.47 8.00 -6.02
C ALA A 88 1.78 7.42 -6.55
N GLN A 89 2.35 8.03 -7.60
CA GLN A 89 3.64 7.62 -8.16
C GLN A 89 4.78 7.71 -7.14
N ASP A 90 4.86 8.78 -6.35
CA ASP A 90 5.86 8.91 -5.28
C ASP A 90 5.71 7.78 -4.23
N LEU A 91 4.47 7.39 -3.87
CA LEU A 91 4.21 6.31 -2.91
C LEU A 91 4.54 4.92 -3.46
N PHE A 92 4.23 4.66 -4.73
CA PHE A 92 4.64 3.41 -5.40
C PHE A 92 6.17 3.32 -5.50
N ASN A 93 6.84 4.39 -5.95
CA ASN A 93 8.31 4.42 -6.04
C ASN A 93 9.01 4.31 -4.68
N SER A 94 8.33 4.71 -3.58
CA SER A 94 8.86 4.57 -2.23
C SER A 94 8.83 3.14 -1.69
N GLY A 95 8.12 2.22 -2.36
CA GLY A 95 7.91 0.84 -1.91
C GLY A 95 6.90 0.68 -0.76
N VAL A 96 6.24 1.77 -0.33
CA VAL A 96 5.17 1.72 0.68
C VAL A 96 3.96 0.96 0.13
N ILE A 97 3.63 1.15 -1.15
CA ILE A 97 2.65 0.33 -1.85
C ILE A 97 3.40 -0.85 -2.45
N LYS A 98 3.29 -2.01 -1.80
CA LYS A 98 3.79 -3.28 -2.33
C LYS A 98 2.75 -3.86 -3.29
N SER A 99 2.82 -3.43 -4.54
CA SER A 99 2.02 -3.94 -5.65
C SER A 99 2.82 -3.78 -6.92
N ALA A 100 2.82 -4.82 -7.75
CA ALA A 100 3.38 -4.78 -9.10
C ALA A 100 2.27 -4.70 -10.16
N THR A 101 2.63 -4.22 -11.34
CA THR A 101 1.78 -4.17 -12.53
C THR A 101 2.58 -4.63 -13.73
N ASP A 102 1.90 -5.07 -14.80
CA ASP A 102 2.59 -5.38 -16.07
C ASP A 102 3.44 -4.21 -16.57
N PHE A 103 3.04 -2.98 -16.26
CA PHE A 103 3.80 -1.80 -16.64
C PHE A 103 5.21 -1.77 -16.04
N GLN A 104 5.38 -2.27 -14.81
CA GLN A 104 6.67 -2.31 -14.14
C GLN A 104 7.70 -3.12 -14.94
N VAL A 105 7.26 -4.25 -15.49
CA VAL A 105 8.04 -5.16 -16.35
C VAL A 105 8.49 -4.41 -17.61
N TYR A 106 7.57 -3.79 -18.36
CA TYR A 106 7.93 -3.01 -19.56
C TYR A 106 8.89 -1.85 -19.25
N LYS A 107 8.70 -1.18 -18.12
CA LYS A 107 9.53 -0.04 -17.71
C LYS A 107 10.95 -0.46 -17.33
N GLU A 108 11.08 -1.45 -16.45
CA GLU A 108 12.38 -1.81 -15.86
C GLU A 108 13.20 -2.73 -16.76
N ILE A 109 12.55 -3.52 -17.60
CA ILE A 109 13.21 -4.50 -18.46
C ILE A 109 13.43 -3.93 -19.86
N ALA A 110 12.33 -3.52 -20.49
CA ALA A 110 12.35 -3.05 -21.87
C ALA A 110 12.74 -1.56 -21.95
N GLY A 111 12.87 -0.87 -20.81
CA GLY A 111 13.20 0.56 -20.77
C GLY A 111 12.10 1.45 -21.35
N LEU A 112 10.88 0.93 -21.50
CA LEU A 112 9.81 1.62 -22.20
C LEU A 112 9.19 2.72 -21.33
N SER A 113 8.93 3.85 -21.97
CA SER A 113 8.09 4.89 -21.38
C SER A 113 6.62 4.59 -21.60
N GLY A 114 5.79 5.01 -20.66
CA GLY A 114 4.39 4.61 -20.60
C GLY A 114 3.58 5.34 -19.57
N LEU A 115 2.29 5.05 -19.57
CA LEU A 115 1.35 5.44 -18.52
C LEU A 115 0.65 4.18 -18.03
N ASP A 116 0.57 4.01 -16.73
CA ASP A 116 -0.16 2.93 -16.08
C ASP A 116 -1.34 3.49 -15.32
N PHE A 117 -2.55 3.13 -15.73
CA PHE A 117 -3.79 3.65 -15.16
C PHE A 117 -4.39 2.64 -14.21
N ALA A 118 -4.65 3.05 -12.97
CA ALA A 118 -5.40 2.26 -12.00
C ALA A 118 -6.55 3.07 -11.39
N TYR A 119 -7.80 2.61 -11.54
CA TYR A 119 -8.90 3.10 -10.71
C TYR A 119 -8.82 2.47 -9.34
N GLY A 120 -9.07 3.23 -8.27
CA GLY A 120 -9.10 2.69 -6.92
C GLY A 120 -10.29 3.24 -6.14
N ASP A 121 -11.31 2.41 -5.95
CA ASP A 121 -12.40 2.65 -4.99
C ASP A 121 -12.79 1.32 -4.36
N VAL A 122 -13.20 1.34 -3.09
CA VAL A 122 -13.56 0.14 -2.31
C VAL A 122 -12.50 -0.98 -2.39
N GLY A 123 -11.22 -0.65 -2.17
CA GLY A 123 -10.09 -1.62 -2.30
C GLY A 123 -10.15 -2.88 -1.40
N ALA A 124 -11.13 -2.94 -0.49
CA ALA A 124 -11.44 -4.11 0.31
C ALA A 124 -12.00 -5.29 -0.50
N VAL A 125 -12.68 -5.05 -1.63
CA VAL A 125 -13.23 -6.13 -2.48
C VAL A 125 -12.21 -6.72 -3.45
N TYR A 126 -11.07 -6.06 -3.63
CA TYR A 126 -9.99 -6.50 -4.52
C TYR A 126 -9.49 -7.91 -4.17
N HIS A 127 -9.28 -8.75 -5.19
CA HIS A 127 -8.97 -10.18 -5.07
C HIS A 127 -10.03 -11.00 -4.31
N THR A 128 -11.32 -10.68 -4.52
CA THR A 128 -12.42 -11.47 -3.97
C THR A 128 -13.48 -11.71 -5.04
N LYS A 129 -14.36 -12.71 -4.84
CA LYS A 129 -15.51 -12.97 -5.72
C LYS A 129 -16.49 -11.79 -5.82
N ASN A 130 -16.37 -10.83 -4.90
CA ASN A 130 -17.24 -9.66 -4.82
C ASN A 130 -16.76 -8.51 -5.70
N ASP A 131 -15.59 -8.61 -6.32
CA ASP A 131 -15.18 -7.68 -7.38
C ASP A 131 -16.04 -7.90 -8.63
N LYS A 132 -17.24 -7.31 -8.62
CA LYS A 132 -18.32 -7.53 -9.59
C LYS A 132 -18.59 -6.25 -10.38
N LEU A 133 -19.16 -6.42 -11.57
CA LEU A 133 -19.63 -5.30 -12.42
C LEU A 133 -20.61 -4.36 -11.70
N GLU A 134 -21.40 -4.87 -10.74
CA GLU A 134 -22.35 -4.07 -9.95
C GLU A 134 -21.66 -3.01 -9.09
N LEU A 135 -20.42 -3.26 -8.67
CA LEU A 135 -19.64 -2.28 -7.92
C LEU A 135 -19.07 -1.19 -8.83
N LEU A 136 -18.95 -1.44 -10.15
CA LEU A 136 -18.44 -0.48 -11.13
C LEU A 136 -19.35 0.74 -11.24
N LYS A 137 -18.83 1.92 -10.87
CA LYS A 137 -19.57 3.18 -11.03
C LYS A 137 -19.87 3.41 -12.51
N SER A 138 -21.12 3.78 -12.80
CA SER A 138 -21.53 4.13 -14.16
C SER A 138 -20.62 5.19 -14.75
N GLY A 139 -20.20 4.99 -16.00
CA GLY A 139 -19.31 5.88 -16.74
C GLY A 139 -17.81 5.71 -16.49
N SER A 140 -17.37 4.87 -15.55
CA SER A 140 -15.92 4.61 -15.30
C SER A 140 -15.17 4.16 -16.56
N LEU A 141 -15.76 3.21 -17.29
CA LEU A 141 -15.20 2.70 -18.55
C LEU A 141 -15.25 3.76 -19.66
N GLN A 142 -16.33 4.54 -19.73
CA GLN A 142 -16.47 5.63 -20.71
C GLN A 142 -15.39 6.69 -20.47
N HIS A 143 -15.19 7.10 -19.21
CA HIS A 143 -14.18 8.06 -18.81
C HIS A 143 -12.77 7.60 -19.20
N LEU A 144 -12.42 6.33 -18.91
CA LEU A 144 -11.16 5.75 -19.33
C LEU A 144 -11.02 5.73 -20.85
N GLY A 145 -12.03 5.19 -21.55
CA GLY A 145 -12.03 5.03 -22.99
C GLY A 145 -11.93 6.37 -23.73
N GLU A 146 -12.64 7.40 -23.28
CA GLU A 146 -12.59 8.73 -23.90
C GLU A 146 -11.24 9.43 -23.73
N ASN A 147 -10.65 9.33 -22.54
CA ASN A 147 -9.31 9.84 -22.30
C ASN A 147 -8.27 9.08 -23.12
N MET A 148 -8.38 7.75 -23.14
CA MET A 148 -7.43 6.90 -23.85
C MET A 148 -7.52 7.08 -25.36
N LEU A 149 -8.73 7.10 -25.91
CA LEU A 149 -8.95 7.32 -27.34
C LEU A 149 -8.39 8.68 -27.77
N ALA A 150 -8.64 9.74 -27.00
CA ALA A 150 -8.10 11.07 -27.30
C ALA A 150 -6.56 11.07 -27.27
N PHE A 151 -5.97 10.40 -26.28
CA PHE A 151 -4.51 10.24 -26.18
C PHE A 151 -3.93 9.45 -27.36
N LEU A 152 -4.47 8.27 -27.66
CA LEU A 152 -4.01 7.39 -28.74
C LEU A 152 -4.15 8.03 -30.12
N LEU A 153 -5.27 8.71 -30.40
CA LEU A 153 -5.45 9.43 -31.66
C LEU A 153 -4.42 10.56 -31.81
N HIS A 154 -4.10 11.27 -30.71
CA HIS A 154 -3.09 12.31 -30.75
C HIS A 154 -1.69 11.74 -30.99
N THR A 155 -1.32 10.68 -30.25
CA THR A 155 0.02 10.08 -30.35
C THR A 155 0.25 9.38 -31.68
N ALA A 156 -0.77 8.75 -32.27
CA ALA A 156 -0.68 8.08 -33.57
C ALA A 156 -0.39 9.03 -34.75
N ILE A 157 -0.74 10.30 -34.63
CA ILE A 157 -0.52 11.32 -35.68
C ILE A 157 0.84 12.03 -35.50
N LEU A 158 1.54 11.80 -34.39
CA LEU A 158 2.86 12.41 -34.18
C LEU A 158 3.86 11.85 -35.20
N PRO A 159 4.58 12.72 -35.94
CA PRO A 159 5.51 12.29 -36.99
C PRO A 159 6.72 11.51 -36.45
N HIS A 160 7.02 11.67 -35.16
CA HIS A 160 7.99 10.89 -34.41
C HIS A 160 7.59 10.91 -32.93
N LEU A 161 7.55 9.74 -32.29
CA LEU A 161 7.57 9.68 -30.83
C LEU A 161 8.96 10.13 -30.36
N PRO A 162 9.07 10.87 -29.23
CA PRO A 162 10.35 11.24 -28.67
C PRO A 162 11.22 9.98 -28.51
N GLN A 163 12.38 9.98 -29.16
CA GLN A 163 13.26 8.81 -29.24
C GLN A 163 13.68 8.37 -27.83
N GLU A 164 13.59 7.06 -27.57
CA GLU A 164 14.05 6.41 -26.33
C GLU A 164 15.46 6.87 -25.99
N LYS A 165 15.59 7.75 -24.98
CA LYS A 165 16.90 7.97 -24.38
C LYS A 165 17.19 6.75 -23.52
N LYS A 166 18.22 5.98 -23.90
CA LYS A 166 18.80 4.95 -23.03
C LYS A 166 18.88 5.49 -21.60
N VAL A 167 18.34 4.72 -20.66
CA VAL A 167 18.18 5.03 -19.24
C VAL A 167 19.51 5.40 -18.54
N GLU A 168 20.65 5.20 -19.22
CA GLU A 168 22.03 5.35 -18.72
C GLU A 168 22.41 6.76 -18.20
N ASN A 169 21.61 7.82 -18.35
CA ASN A 169 21.98 9.16 -17.86
C ASN A 169 20.81 10.02 -17.32
N ALA A 170 19.63 9.45 -17.06
CA ALA A 170 18.42 10.21 -16.74
C ALA A 170 18.05 10.20 -15.24
N GLU A 171 19.02 10.21 -14.33
CA GLU A 171 18.76 10.30 -12.89
C GLU A 171 18.08 11.65 -12.52
N GLY A 172 16.74 11.62 -12.41
CA GLY A 172 15.91 12.64 -11.77
C GLY A 172 15.74 13.99 -12.48
N GLN A 173 16.32 14.20 -13.68
CA GLN A 173 16.19 15.47 -14.41
C GLN A 173 14.98 15.54 -15.37
N ASN A 174 14.51 14.40 -15.88
CA ASN A 174 13.40 14.36 -16.85
C ASN A 174 12.02 14.16 -16.20
N GLN A 175 11.91 13.89 -14.90
CA GLN A 175 10.60 13.67 -14.28
C GLN A 175 9.68 14.90 -14.39
N ALA A 176 8.37 14.66 -14.46
CA ALA A 176 7.34 15.70 -14.43
C ALA A 176 6.57 15.65 -13.11
N VAL A 177 6.21 16.82 -12.61
CA VAL A 177 5.23 16.98 -11.55
C VAL A 177 3.87 17.14 -12.21
N PHE A 178 2.90 16.33 -11.79
CA PHE A 178 1.56 16.37 -12.34
C PHE A 178 0.48 16.15 -11.27
N PHE A 179 -0.63 16.86 -11.40
CA PHE A 179 -1.81 16.68 -10.57
C PHE A 179 -3.05 17.21 -11.27
N ASP A 180 -4.21 16.63 -10.99
CA ASP A 180 -5.50 17.20 -11.36
C ASP A 180 -6.06 18.12 -10.27
N ILE A 181 -6.83 19.11 -10.70
CA ILE A 181 -7.64 19.97 -9.82
C ILE A 181 -9.08 19.51 -9.94
N LEU A 182 -9.58 18.87 -8.86
CA LEU A 182 -10.96 18.38 -8.76
C LEU A 182 -11.42 17.46 -9.92
N GLY A 183 -10.48 16.75 -10.57
CA GLY A 183 -10.77 15.89 -11.73
C GLY A 183 -11.16 16.63 -13.01
N THR A 184 -10.87 17.94 -13.12
CA THR A 184 -11.30 18.78 -14.25
C THR A 184 -10.16 19.27 -15.12
N TYR A 185 -9.06 19.71 -14.51
CA TYR A 185 -7.90 20.26 -15.23
C TYR A 185 -6.63 19.63 -14.70
N MET A 186 -5.73 19.26 -15.61
CA MET A 186 -4.43 18.70 -15.26
C MET A 186 -3.35 19.77 -15.34
N VAL A 187 -2.57 19.89 -14.28
CA VAL A 187 -1.37 20.72 -14.24
C VAL A 187 -0.18 19.79 -14.42
N VAL A 188 0.68 20.08 -15.41
CA VAL A 188 1.91 19.34 -15.66
C VAL A 188 3.05 20.32 -15.86
N TYR A 189 4.16 20.12 -15.15
CA TYR A 189 5.39 20.87 -15.36
C TYR A 189 6.61 20.03 -15.03
N ARG A 190 7.75 20.38 -15.63
CA ARG A 190 9.00 19.62 -15.45
C ARG A 190 9.59 19.81 -14.06
N GLN A 191 10.28 18.77 -13.56
CA GLN A 191 10.96 18.80 -12.26
C GLN A 191 11.95 19.97 -12.15
N ARG A 192 12.59 20.37 -13.25
CA ARG A 192 13.48 21.55 -13.27
C ARG A 192 12.76 22.83 -12.86
N PHE A 193 11.56 23.06 -13.39
CA PHE A 193 10.75 24.22 -13.01
C PHE A 193 10.28 24.12 -11.56
N ALA A 194 9.86 22.92 -11.13
CA ALA A 194 9.52 22.63 -9.74
C ALA A 194 10.65 23.03 -8.79
N ASN A 195 11.87 22.58 -9.06
CA ASN A 195 13.05 22.87 -8.25
C ASN A 195 13.38 24.36 -8.22
N MET A 196 13.28 25.06 -9.36
CA MET A 196 13.50 26.52 -9.42
C MET A 196 12.47 27.27 -8.57
N LEU A 197 11.19 26.90 -8.67
CA LEU A 197 10.10 27.50 -7.92
C LEU A 197 10.26 27.24 -6.41
N HIS A 198 10.46 25.98 -6.02
CA HIS A 198 10.63 25.58 -4.63
C HIS A 198 11.86 26.25 -4.01
N ASN A 199 13.03 26.23 -4.68
CA ASN A 199 14.23 26.89 -4.18
C ASN A 199 14.04 28.40 -4.01
N SER A 200 13.34 29.04 -4.95
CA SER A 200 13.01 30.47 -4.84
C SER A 200 12.14 30.76 -3.61
N VAL A 201 11.08 29.97 -3.40
CA VAL A 201 10.19 30.12 -2.23
C VAL A 201 10.92 29.82 -0.93
N ILE A 202 11.74 28.76 -0.88
CA ILE A 202 12.56 28.40 0.28
C ILE A 202 13.51 29.56 0.63
N MET A 203 14.22 30.10 -0.36
CA MET A 203 15.14 31.23 -0.15
C MET A 203 14.42 32.47 0.39
N GLN A 204 13.27 32.82 -0.20
CA GLN A 204 12.45 33.95 0.26
C GLN A 204 11.93 33.72 1.69
N ALA A 205 11.44 32.52 2.00
CA ALA A 205 10.96 32.17 3.33
C ALA A 205 12.09 32.26 4.37
N ILE A 206 13.28 31.72 4.07
CA ILE A 206 14.46 31.82 4.93
C ILE A 206 14.87 33.28 5.13
N LEU A 207 14.86 34.11 4.08
CA LEU A 207 15.17 35.54 4.19
C LEU A 207 14.15 36.27 5.08
N ILE A 208 12.85 36.00 4.92
CA ILE A 208 11.80 36.60 5.75
C ILE A 208 11.94 36.17 7.21
N TRP A 209 12.22 34.88 7.45
CA TRP A 209 12.42 34.37 8.81
C TRP A 209 13.67 34.92 9.49
N THR A 210 14.80 34.92 8.79
CA THR A 210 16.06 35.48 9.31
C THR A 210 15.90 36.96 9.62
N THR A 211 15.37 37.77 8.70
CA THR A 211 15.12 39.20 8.95
C THR A 211 14.14 39.42 10.11
N SER A 212 13.07 38.64 10.21
CA SER A 212 12.12 38.72 11.33
C SER A 212 12.78 38.38 12.67
N LEU A 213 13.70 37.41 12.71
CA LEU A 213 14.43 37.03 13.92
C LEU A 213 15.49 38.08 14.29
N PHE A 214 16.21 38.63 13.30
CA PHE A 214 17.18 39.71 13.52
C PHE A 214 16.51 40.96 14.08
N ILE A 215 15.37 41.38 13.52
CA ILE A 215 14.60 42.55 14.01
C ILE A 215 14.01 42.27 15.40
N GLY A 216 13.53 41.04 15.64
CA GLY A 216 12.91 40.65 16.90
C GLY A 216 13.89 40.38 18.05
N GLY A 217 15.16 40.13 17.75
CA GLY A 217 16.22 39.85 18.71
C GLY A 217 16.01 38.56 19.51
N TYR A 218 16.71 38.44 20.65
CA TYR A 218 16.65 37.27 21.52
C TYR A 218 15.22 36.83 21.91
N PRO A 219 14.28 37.74 22.26
CA PRO A 219 12.92 37.32 22.59
C PRO A 219 12.18 36.63 21.44
N ALA A 220 12.40 37.07 20.19
CA ALA A 220 11.79 36.43 19.03
C ALA A 220 12.33 35.01 18.81
N VAL A 221 13.63 34.80 18.98
CA VAL A 221 14.26 33.47 18.86
C VAL A 221 13.65 32.48 19.87
N VAL A 222 13.51 32.90 21.13
CA VAL A 222 12.89 32.06 22.16
C VAL A 222 11.41 31.80 21.87
N SER A 223 10.65 32.82 21.44
CA SER A 223 9.24 32.65 21.07
C SER A 223 9.05 31.66 19.91
N VAL A 224 9.92 31.68 18.90
CA VAL A 224 9.91 30.69 17.82
C VAL A 224 10.21 29.29 18.36
N GLY A 225 11.24 29.13 19.19
CA GLY A 225 11.57 27.85 19.80
C GLY A 225 10.41 27.27 20.63
N LEU A 226 9.74 28.09 21.43
CA LEU A 226 8.57 27.67 22.20
C LEU A 226 7.34 27.36 21.32
N SER A 227 7.19 28.04 20.18
CA SER A 227 6.13 27.75 19.22
C SER A 227 6.38 26.46 18.46
N ILE A 228 7.63 26.16 18.10
CA ILE A 228 8.03 24.86 17.56
C ILE A 228 7.79 23.76 18.59
N LEU A 229 8.13 23.99 19.87
CA LEU A 229 7.80 23.06 20.94
C LEU A 229 6.29 22.80 21.04
N SER A 230 5.45 23.83 20.88
CA SER A 230 3.99 23.67 20.85
C SER A 230 3.53 22.77 19.69
N ILE A 231 4.14 22.89 18.51
CA ILE A 231 3.89 21.98 17.39
C ILE A 231 4.36 20.56 17.74
N LEU A 232 5.55 20.37 18.29
CA LEU A 232 6.03 19.04 18.69
C LEU A 232 5.09 18.38 19.71
N LEU A 233 4.59 19.14 20.70
CA LEU A 233 3.60 18.65 21.66
C LEU A 233 2.26 18.30 20.98
N MET A 234 1.81 19.10 20.02
CA MET A 234 0.63 18.80 19.19
C MET A 234 0.78 17.42 18.52
N TRP A 235 1.91 17.18 17.86
CA TRP A 235 2.23 15.90 17.21
C TRP A 235 2.26 14.73 18.19
N ILE A 236 2.99 14.87 19.30
CA ILE A 236 3.13 13.82 20.32
C ILE A 236 1.77 13.42 20.89
N PHE A 237 0.94 14.39 21.26
CA PHE A 237 -0.38 14.09 21.85
C PHE A 237 -1.37 13.55 20.82
N ALA A 238 -1.37 14.07 19.58
CA ALA A 238 -2.23 13.56 18.51
C ALA A 238 -1.92 12.09 18.19
N LEU A 239 -0.63 11.76 18.06
CA LEU A 239 -0.20 10.37 17.84
C LEU A 239 -0.51 9.50 19.05
N SER A 240 -0.20 9.96 20.27
CA SER A 240 -0.43 9.20 21.50
C SER A 240 -1.90 8.81 21.69
N PHE A 241 -2.83 9.76 21.53
CA PHE A 241 -4.27 9.48 21.66
C PHE A 241 -4.76 8.52 20.57
N SER A 242 -4.32 8.71 19.33
CA SER A 242 -4.72 7.87 18.19
C SER A 242 -4.18 6.44 18.30
N VAL A 243 -2.92 6.28 18.72
CA VAL A 243 -2.28 4.98 18.97
C VAL A 243 -2.92 4.29 20.17
N PHE A 244 -3.24 5.02 21.24
CA PHE A 244 -3.94 4.45 22.40
C PHE A 244 -5.27 3.82 22.01
N VAL A 245 -6.09 4.51 21.20
CA VAL A 245 -7.33 3.94 20.66
C VAL A 245 -7.03 2.72 19.80
N SER A 246 -6.03 2.80 18.92
CA SER A 246 -5.65 1.71 18.01
C SER A 246 -5.25 0.41 18.71
N LEU A 247 -4.51 0.54 19.82
CA LEU A 247 -4.11 -0.58 20.67
C LEU A 247 -5.30 -1.15 21.46
N SER A 248 -6.29 -0.31 21.79
CA SER A 248 -7.45 -0.70 22.57
C SER A 248 -8.53 -1.42 21.75
N LEU A 249 -8.71 -1.05 20.48
CA LEU A 249 -9.78 -1.57 19.62
C LEU A 249 -9.85 -3.11 19.56
N PRO A 250 -8.75 -3.86 19.37
CA PRO A 250 -8.79 -5.33 19.31
C PRO A 250 -9.27 -6.01 20.61
N PHE A 251 -9.20 -5.32 21.75
CA PHE A 251 -9.66 -5.87 23.04
C PHE A 251 -11.15 -5.62 23.30
N ILE A 252 -11.72 -4.63 22.61
CA ILE A 252 -13.09 -4.14 22.88
C ILE A 252 -14.04 -4.58 21.76
N CYS A 253 -13.55 -4.64 20.52
CA CYS A 253 -14.35 -4.94 19.33
C CYS A 253 -14.21 -6.41 18.93
N SER A 254 -15.23 -6.95 18.25
CA SER A 254 -15.19 -8.34 17.75
C SER A 254 -14.20 -8.59 16.61
N SER A 255 -13.87 -7.53 15.87
CA SER A 255 -12.83 -7.53 14.83
C SER A 255 -11.83 -6.44 15.18
N PRO A 256 -10.52 -6.68 14.95
CA PRO A 256 -9.52 -5.63 15.11
C PRO A 256 -9.70 -4.49 14.13
N VAL A 257 -10.38 -4.70 13.00
CA VAL A 257 -10.52 -3.74 11.90
C VAL A 257 -12.01 -3.42 11.62
N PRO A 258 -12.70 -2.74 12.54
CA PRO A 258 -14.16 -2.61 12.51
C PRO A 258 -14.72 -1.61 11.48
N TYR A 259 -13.86 -0.82 10.84
CA TYR A 259 -14.24 0.26 9.93
C TYR A 259 -14.15 -0.12 8.45
N ILE A 260 -13.82 -1.38 8.10
CA ILE A 260 -13.57 -1.80 6.71
C ILE A 260 -14.81 -1.56 5.83
N ALA A 261 -15.98 -2.07 6.21
CA ALA A 261 -17.21 -1.87 5.45
C ALA A 261 -17.77 -0.43 5.54
N SER A 262 -17.32 0.36 6.52
CA SER A 262 -17.77 1.73 6.73
C SER A 262 -16.59 2.65 7.06
N PRO A 263 -15.77 3.03 6.05
CA PRO A 263 -14.53 3.79 6.24
C PRO A 263 -14.72 5.13 6.95
N TRP A 264 -15.90 5.74 6.87
CA TRP A 264 -16.23 7.01 7.54
C TRP A 264 -16.13 6.91 9.08
N LEU A 265 -16.20 5.72 9.67
CA LEU A 265 -15.99 5.49 11.09
C LEU A 265 -14.58 5.92 11.56
N VAL A 266 -13.59 5.95 10.67
CA VAL A 266 -12.24 6.47 10.94
C VAL A 266 -12.27 7.91 11.45
N ILE A 267 -13.28 8.70 11.06
CA ILE A 267 -13.45 10.07 11.55
C ILE A 267 -13.67 10.08 13.07
N GLY A 268 -14.59 9.27 13.56
CA GLY A 268 -14.83 9.21 15.00
C GLY A 268 -13.76 8.42 15.76
N LEU A 269 -13.29 7.31 15.19
CA LEU A 269 -12.34 6.41 15.86
C LEU A 269 -10.91 6.96 15.91
N PHE A 270 -10.46 7.69 14.90
CA PHE A 270 -9.07 8.15 14.80
C PHE A 270 -8.92 9.66 14.61
N VAL A 271 -9.74 10.31 13.76
CA VAL A 271 -9.64 11.78 13.58
C VAL A 271 -10.02 12.51 14.86
N ALA A 272 -11.12 12.14 15.53
CA ALA A 272 -11.57 12.81 16.75
C ALA A 272 -10.52 12.74 17.89
N PRO A 273 -9.95 11.57 18.21
CA PRO A 273 -8.85 11.47 19.18
C PRO A 273 -7.59 12.22 18.75
N ALA A 274 -7.22 12.19 17.47
CA ALA A 274 -6.08 12.94 16.94
C ALA A 274 -6.26 14.45 17.13
N VAL A 275 -7.45 14.98 16.80
CA VAL A 275 -7.79 16.40 16.95
C VAL A 275 -7.80 16.80 18.42
N LEU A 276 -8.35 15.97 19.30
CA LEU A 276 -8.35 16.22 20.73
C LEU A 276 -6.92 16.25 21.29
N GLY A 277 -6.09 15.27 20.94
CA GLY A 277 -4.69 15.22 21.30
C GLY A 277 -3.92 16.42 20.77
N ALA A 278 -4.07 16.77 19.48
CA ALA A 278 -3.45 17.93 18.86
C ALA A 278 -3.81 19.24 19.60
N LEU A 279 -5.10 19.43 19.91
CA LEU A 279 -5.57 20.61 20.64
C LEU A 279 -4.96 20.69 22.05
N ILE A 280 -4.93 19.59 22.79
CA ILE A 280 -4.35 19.54 24.15
C ILE A 280 -2.85 19.82 24.10
N GLY A 281 -2.11 19.16 23.22
CA GLY A 281 -0.67 19.32 23.05
C GLY A 281 -0.28 20.74 22.65
N GLN A 282 -0.96 21.29 21.63
CA GLN A 282 -0.71 22.68 21.21
C GLN A 282 -1.08 23.67 22.33
N HIS A 283 -2.20 23.43 23.04
CA HIS A 283 -2.64 24.30 24.14
C HIS A 283 -1.64 24.33 25.30
N LEU A 284 -1.02 23.20 25.64
CA LEU A 284 0.06 23.17 26.63
C LEU A 284 1.24 24.04 26.19
N GLY A 285 1.67 23.93 24.93
CA GLY A 285 2.70 24.78 24.36
C GLY A 285 2.31 26.26 24.33
N PHE A 286 1.05 26.57 24.00
CA PHE A 286 0.50 27.93 24.05
C PHE A 286 0.62 28.52 25.46
N LEU A 287 0.30 27.77 26.52
CA LEU A 287 0.42 28.24 27.91
C LEU A 287 1.87 28.53 28.30
N ILE A 288 2.82 27.71 27.83
CA ILE A 288 4.26 27.92 28.07
C ILE A 288 4.73 29.20 27.37
N LEU A 289 4.38 29.37 26.09
CA LEU A 289 4.68 30.56 25.31
C LEU A 289 4.07 31.82 25.94
N LEU A 290 2.81 31.75 26.35
CA LEU A 290 2.10 32.85 27.01
C LEU A 290 2.79 33.27 28.31
N LYS A 291 3.22 32.29 29.13
CA LYS A 291 3.97 32.54 30.37
C LYS A 291 5.31 33.24 30.09
N TYR A 292 6.00 32.86 29.02
CA TYR A 292 7.24 33.52 28.59
C TYR A 292 6.98 34.96 28.13
N LEU A 293 6.04 35.17 27.22
CA LEU A 293 5.73 36.50 26.69
C LEU A 293 5.27 37.47 27.78
N ARG A 294 4.47 37.02 28.75
CA ARG A 294 4.08 37.84 29.91
C ARG A 294 5.30 38.30 30.73
N ARG A 295 6.29 37.42 30.94
CA ARG A 295 7.54 37.76 31.65
C ARG A 295 8.42 38.73 30.86
N VAL A 296 8.45 38.62 29.54
CA VAL A 296 9.21 39.54 28.68
C VAL A 296 8.53 40.91 28.65
N SER A 297 7.20 40.96 28.50
CA SER A 297 6.41 42.18 28.48
C SER A 297 6.56 42.96 29.79
N SER A 298 6.43 42.28 30.94
CA SER A 298 6.57 42.90 32.26
C SER A 298 7.95 43.52 32.50
N LYS A 299 9.01 42.99 31.86
CA LYS A 299 10.36 43.57 31.90
C LYS A 299 10.54 44.76 30.95
N ARG A 300 9.71 44.87 29.90
CA ARG A 300 9.90 45.84 28.80
C ARG A 300 9.29 47.21 29.07
N LYS A 301 8.26 47.37 29.92
CA LYS A 301 7.75 48.69 30.39
C LYS A 301 6.66 48.58 31.46
N GLN A 302 6.65 49.54 32.40
CA GLN A 302 5.83 49.62 33.61
C GLN A 302 4.64 50.62 33.50
N LYS A 303 4.16 50.95 32.28
CA LYS A 303 3.27 52.11 32.02
C LYS A 303 1.94 51.84 31.30
N GLN A 304 1.55 50.58 31.09
CA GLN A 304 0.25 50.24 30.46
C GLN A 304 -0.72 49.64 31.47
N SER A 305 -2.03 49.76 31.19
CA SER A 305 -3.05 49.15 32.04
C SER A 305 -2.97 47.61 31.94
N PRO A 306 -3.11 46.87 33.07
CA PRO A 306 -2.89 45.42 33.09
C PRO A 306 -3.75 44.62 32.10
N GLY A 307 -4.99 45.08 31.86
CA GLY A 307 -5.94 44.40 30.96
C GLY A 307 -5.59 44.52 29.49
N ILE A 308 -5.07 45.68 29.04
CA ILE A 308 -4.68 45.89 27.64
C ILE A 308 -3.41 45.10 27.34
N GLU A 309 -2.45 45.07 28.27
CA GLU A 309 -1.20 44.31 28.12
C GLU A 309 -1.47 42.80 28.02
N ALA A 310 -2.37 42.25 28.86
CA ALA A 310 -2.76 40.84 28.79
C ALA A 310 -3.33 40.46 27.42
N SER A 311 -4.21 41.30 26.86
CA SER A 311 -4.80 41.07 25.54
C SER A 311 -3.78 41.11 24.40
N ILE A 312 -2.80 42.03 24.46
CA ILE A 312 -1.74 42.16 23.46
C ILE A 312 -0.83 40.91 23.45
N VAL A 313 -0.47 40.42 24.63
CA VAL A 313 0.39 39.23 24.78
C VAL A 313 -0.29 37.96 24.27
N GLU A 314 -1.60 37.83 24.49
CA GLU A 314 -2.39 36.72 23.96
C GLU A 314 -2.42 36.72 22.42
N LEU A 315 -2.66 37.89 21.81
CA LEU A 315 -2.60 38.06 20.36
C LEU A 315 -1.20 37.79 19.78
N GLU A 316 -0.15 38.16 20.51
CA GLU A 316 1.23 37.87 20.10
C GLU A 316 1.53 36.36 20.14
N ALA A 317 1.06 35.64 21.16
CA ALA A 317 1.20 34.19 21.26
C ALA A 317 0.51 33.47 20.09
N GLU A 318 -0.72 33.87 19.75
CA GLU A 318 -1.49 33.32 18.63
C GLU A 318 -0.75 33.49 17.29
N ARG A 319 -0.17 34.67 17.06
CA ARG A 319 0.63 34.97 15.85
C ARG A 319 1.89 34.12 15.77
N TRP A 320 2.57 33.89 16.89
CA TRP A 320 3.77 33.06 16.91
C TRP A 320 3.45 31.59 16.58
N LEU A 321 2.33 31.05 17.09
CA LEU A 321 1.86 29.71 16.73
C LEU A 321 1.49 29.60 15.25
N PHE A 322 0.74 30.58 14.72
CA PHE A 322 0.38 30.61 13.30
C PHE A 322 1.64 30.63 12.41
N LYS A 323 2.62 31.47 12.75
CA LYS A 323 3.90 31.53 12.03
C LYS A 323 4.66 30.22 12.14
N ALA A 324 4.71 29.57 13.30
CA ALA A 324 5.38 28.28 13.45
C ALA A 324 4.80 27.20 12.52
N GLY A 325 3.50 27.26 12.19
CA GLY A 325 2.90 26.40 11.18
C GLY A 325 3.56 26.54 9.79
N SER A 326 3.97 27.75 9.41
CA SER A 326 4.74 27.96 8.17
C SER A 326 6.15 27.36 8.22
N VAL A 327 6.78 27.27 9.41
CA VAL A 327 8.07 26.59 9.56
C VAL A 327 7.92 25.10 9.30
N GLN A 328 6.86 24.47 9.81
CA GLN A 328 6.59 23.05 9.55
C GLN A 328 6.51 22.76 8.04
N TRP A 329 5.69 23.52 7.31
CA TRP A 329 5.53 23.32 5.86
C TRP A 329 6.78 23.72 5.07
N LEU A 330 7.56 24.69 5.54
CA LEU A 330 8.88 25.01 4.97
C LEU A 330 9.86 23.84 5.11
N VAL A 331 9.92 23.20 6.28
CA VAL A 331 10.78 22.01 6.47
C VAL A 331 10.36 20.88 5.54
N ILE A 332 9.06 20.61 5.41
CA ILE A 332 8.54 19.57 4.50
C ILE A 332 8.88 19.93 3.04
N LEU A 333 8.74 21.19 2.64
CA LEU A 333 9.10 21.64 1.29
C LEU A 333 10.61 21.47 1.02
N ILE A 334 11.48 21.79 1.99
CA ILE A 334 12.93 21.59 1.87
C ILE A 334 13.25 20.11 1.70
N VAL A 335 12.69 19.24 2.56
CA VAL A 335 12.93 17.79 2.50
C VAL A 335 12.42 17.20 1.20
N GLY A 336 11.18 17.51 0.81
CA GLY A 336 10.60 17.00 -0.43
C GLY A 336 11.37 17.47 -1.67
N ASN A 337 11.82 18.72 -1.69
CA ASN A 337 12.63 19.25 -2.78
C ASN A 337 14.04 18.63 -2.82
N PHE A 338 14.64 18.33 -1.67
CA PHE A 338 15.93 17.63 -1.58
C PHE A 338 15.87 16.23 -2.19
N TYR A 339 14.81 15.46 -1.86
CA TYR A 339 14.56 14.13 -2.43
C TYR A 339 13.89 14.18 -3.82
N LYS A 340 13.67 15.37 -4.39
CA LYS A 340 13.01 15.57 -5.69
C LYS A 340 11.63 14.91 -5.79
N LEU A 341 10.87 14.88 -4.70
CA LEU A 341 9.52 14.31 -4.66
C LEU A 341 8.55 15.21 -5.43
N GLY A 342 7.77 14.62 -6.35
CA GLY A 342 6.80 15.39 -7.15
C GLY A 342 5.69 15.99 -6.30
N SER A 343 5.26 15.28 -5.25
CA SER A 343 4.26 15.69 -4.26
C SER A 343 4.64 16.91 -3.41
N SER A 344 5.87 17.43 -3.52
CA SER A 344 6.34 18.62 -2.81
C SER A 344 5.50 19.88 -3.09
N TYR A 345 4.75 19.91 -4.20
CA TYR A 345 3.81 21.01 -4.49
C TYR A 345 2.74 21.17 -3.40
N ILE A 346 2.38 20.10 -2.68
CA ILE A 346 1.43 20.16 -1.56
C ILE A 346 2.03 21.03 -0.44
N ALA A 347 3.30 20.80 -0.09
CA ALA A 347 3.99 21.62 0.91
C ALA A 347 4.15 23.07 0.45
N LEU A 348 4.38 23.29 -0.85
CA LEU A 348 4.44 24.62 -1.44
C LEU A 348 3.13 25.39 -1.21
N VAL A 349 1.98 24.81 -1.54
CA VAL A 349 0.69 25.51 -1.41
C VAL A 349 0.31 25.75 0.05
N TRP A 350 0.55 24.76 0.92
CA TRP A 350 0.33 24.88 2.37
C TRP A 350 1.27 25.90 3.05
N LEU A 351 2.43 26.20 2.45
CA LEU A 351 3.31 27.28 2.89
C LEU A 351 2.88 28.64 2.35
N VAL A 352 2.73 28.75 1.02
CA VAL A 352 2.58 30.04 0.32
C VAL A 352 1.23 30.68 0.57
N SER A 353 0.14 29.90 0.51
CA SER A 353 -1.22 30.46 0.62
C SER A 353 -1.50 31.08 2.00
N PRO A 354 -1.24 30.38 3.13
CA PRO A 354 -1.37 30.99 4.46
C PRO A 354 -0.40 32.16 4.70
N ALA A 355 0.85 32.07 4.21
CA ALA A 355 1.83 33.14 4.34
C ALA A 355 1.40 34.40 3.57
N PHE A 356 0.86 34.24 2.36
CA PHE A 356 0.32 35.34 1.55
C PHE A 356 -0.87 36.00 2.24
N ALA A 357 -1.85 35.23 2.71
CA ALA A 357 -3.03 35.78 3.40
C ALA A 357 -2.63 36.57 4.66
N TYR A 358 -1.70 36.03 5.46
CA TYR A 358 -1.15 36.71 6.63
C TYR A 358 -0.39 37.99 6.24
N GLY A 359 0.45 37.91 5.22
CA GLY A 359 1.17 39.05 4.64
C GLY A 359 0.25 40.19 4.20
N PHE A 360 -0.81 39.84 3.49
CA PHE A 360 -1.75 40.79 2.90
C PHE A 360 -2.62 41.51 3.94
N LEU A 361 -3.10 40.80 4.97
CA LEU A 361 -4.10 41.33 5.91
C LEU A 361 -3.51 41.87 7.22
N GLU A 362 -2.37 41.32 7.66
CA GLU A 362 -1.96 41.43 9.06
C GLU A 362 -0.47 41.68 9.29
N ALA A 363 0.37 41.49 8.28
CA ALA A 363 1.78 41.81 8.40
C ALA A 363 1.97 43.30 8.64
N THR A 364 2.63 43.61 9.75
CA THR A 364 3.02 44.96 10.12
C THR A 364 4.52 45.10 9.92
N LEU A 365 4.93 45.79 8.86
CA LEU A 365 6.34 46.05 8.54
C LEU A 365 7.03 47.04 9.50
N SER A 366 6.30 47.60 10.48
CA SER A 366 6.83 48.55 11.46
C SER A 366 6.82 47.94 12.87
N PRO A 367 7.94 47.95 13.61
CA PRO A 367 8.03 47.46 14.98
C PRO A 367 7.27 48.32 16.01
N VAL A 368 6.69 49.45 15.58
CA VAL A 368 6.03 50.44 16.45
C VAL A 368 4.52 50.18 16.58
N ARG A 369 3.92 49.36 15.72
CA ARG A 369 2.46 49.10 15.73
C ARG A 369 2.09 47.91 16.62
N SER A 370 1.04 48.08 17.42
CA SER A 370 0.45 47.00 18.21
C SER A 370 -0.02 45.83 17.33
N PRO A 371 0.06 44.57 17.82
CA PRO A 371 -0.44 43.43 17.07
C PRO A 371 -1.95 43.57 16.86
N LYS A 372 -2.40 43.38 15.62
CA LYS A 372 -3.82 43.25 15.28
C LYS A 372 -4.30 41.82 15.55
N PRO A 373 -5.57 41.60 15.91
CA PRO A 373 -6.12 40.26 16.00
C PRO A 373 -6.02 39.55 14.65
N LEU A 374 -5.69 38.26 14.67
CA LEU A 374 -5.79 37.40 13.50
C LEU A 374 -7.27 37.29 13.10
N LYS A 375 -7.60 37.63 11.86
CA LYS A 375 -8.98 37.63 11.35
C LYS A 375 -9.33 36.25 10.80
N LEU A 376 -10.58 35.83 11.01
CA LEU A 376 -11.12 34.62 10.39
C LEU A 376 -10.95 34.63 8.86
N VAL A 377 -11.07 35.80 8.23
CA VAL A 377 -10.86 35.97 6.77
C VAL A 377 -9.45 35.55 6.34
N THR A 378 -8.43 35.79 7.16
CA THR A 378 -7.04 35.37 6.89
C THR A 378 -6.94 33.85 6.84
N LEU A 379 -7.61 33.15 7.75
CA LEU A 379 -7.69 31.70 7.75
C LEU A 379 -8.44 31.17 6.53
N LEU A 380 -9.61 31.74 6.21
CA LEU A 380 -10.41 31.30 5.06
C LEU A 380 -9.66 31.46 3.73
N LEU A 381 -9.05 32.62 3.50
CA LEU A 381 -8.24 32.86 2.30
C LEU A 381 -7.01 31.96 2.29
N GLY A 382 -6.28 31.89 3.42
CA GLY A 382 -5.05 31.11 3.53
C GLY A 382 -5.23 29.61 3.34
N LEU A 383 -6.35 29.04 3.82
CA LEU A 383 -6.61 27.59 3.77
C LEU A 383 -7.42 27.13 2.55
N SER A 384 -8.10 28.04 1.83
CA SER A 384 -8.93 27.67 0.67
C SER A 384 -8.18 26.86 -0.40
N VAL A 385 -7.07 27.40 -0.92
CA VAL A 385 -6.27 26.77 -1.98
C VAL A 385 -5.64 25.44 -1.51
N PRO A 386 -4.94 25.38 -0.36
CA PRO A 386 -4.35 24.12 0.09
C PRO A 386 -5.38 23.02 0.33
N VAL A 387 -6.54 23.36 0.94
CA VAL A 387 -7.60 22.38 1.20
C VAL A 387 -8.19 21.84 -0.10
N ILE A 388 -8.49 22.71 -1.07
CA ILE A 388 -9.03 22.28 -2.38
C ILE A 388 -8.04 21.35 -3.09
N MET A 389 -6.74 21.66 -3.02
CA MET A 389 -5.71 20.87 -3.72
C MET A 389 -5.37 19.55 -3.03
N SER A 390 -5.47 19.45 -1.69
CA SER A 390 -4.99 18.27 -0.96
C SER A 390 -6.07 17.39 -0.33
N ALA A 391 -7.30 17.88 -0.12
CA ALA A 391 -8.33 17.12 0.59
C ALA A 391 -8.66 15.78 -0.08
N GLY A 392 -8.84 15.78 -1.42
CA GLY A 392 -9.09 14.55 -2.17
C GLY A 392 -7.96 13.54 -2.05
N ILE A 393 -6.70 14.00 -2.06
CA ILE A 393 -5.51 13.16 -1.93
C ILE A 393 -5.46 12.50 -0.55
N PHE A 394 -5.69 13.29 0.51
CA PHE A 394 -5.67 12.77 1.88
C PHE A 394 -6.78 11.76 2.15
N ILE A 395 -8.00 12.02 1.65
CA ILE A 395 -9.12 11.08 1.77
C ILE A 395 -8.80 9.77 1.05
N ARG A 396 -8.26 9.85 -0.18
CA ARG A 396 -7.88 8.66 -0.96
C ARG A 396 -6.76 7.87 -0.30
N LEU A 397 -5.73 8.55 0.20
CA LEU A 397 -4.60 7.88 0.87
C LEU A 397 -5.06 7.05 2.07
N VAL A 398 -5.98 7.58 2.88
CA VAL A 398 -6.61 6.84 3.99
C VAL A 398 -7.45 5.69 3.45
N GLY A 399 -8.28 5.91 2.42
CA GLY A 399 -9.09 4.87 1.79
C GLY A 399 -8.27 3.70 1.21
N THR A 400 -7.20 4.00 0.48
CA THR A 400 -6.26 3.00 -0.05
C THR A 400 -5.63 2.19 1.07
N LEU A 401 -5.17 2.84 2.14
CA LEU A 401 -4.61 2.15 3.30
C LEU A 401 -5.61 1.21 3.97
N ILE A 402 -6.87 1.64 4.15
CA ILE A 402 -7.95 0.79 4.68
C ILE A 402 -8.17 -0.44 3.77
N GLY A 403 -8.21 -0.23 2.44
CA GLY A 403 -8.36 -1.32 1.47
C GLY A 403 -7.22 -2.34 1.55
N THR A 404 -5.97 -1.88 1.74
CA THR A 404 -4.80 -2.76 1.89
C THR A 404 -4.81 -3.53 3.22
N ILE A 405 -5.39 -2.98 4.28
CA ILE A 405 -5.43 -3.63 5.60
C ILE A 405 -6.18 -4.96 5.60
N VAL A 406 -7.18 -5.11 4.71
CA VAL A 406 -7.93 -6.36 4.54
C VAL A 406 -7.03 -7.55 4.16
N ARG A 407 -5.84 -7.26 3.62
CA ARG A 407 -4.84 -8.24 3.19
C ARG A 407 -3.48 -8.01 3.84
N LEU A 408 -3.44 -7.36 5.00
CA LEU A 408 -2.20 -7.05 5.71
C LEU A 408 -1.49 -8.32 6.20
N ASP A 409 -2.25 -9.33 6.60
CA ASP A 409 -1.72 -10.55 7.21
C ASP A 409 -1.35 -11.58 6.14
N ARG A 410 -0.26 -11.32 5.40
CA ARG A 410 0.25 -12.23 4.34
C ARG A 410 0.46 -13.67 4.85
N ASN A 411 0.90 -13.79 6.11
CA ASN A 411 1.02 -15.05 6.85
C ASN A 411 -0.04 -15.07 7.96
N PRO A 412 -1.26 -15.59 7.73
CA PRO A 412 -2.38 -15.51 8.67
C PRO A 412 -1.97 -15.84 10.12
N GLY A 413 -2.24 -14.94 11.06
CA GLY A 413 -1.89 -15.06 12.48
C GLY A 413 -0.50 -14.58 12.88
N SER A 414 0.31 -14.07 11.95
CA SER A 414 1.67 -13.56 12.21
C SER A 414 1.66 -12.08 12.61
N THR A 415 0.80 -11.27 11.99
CA THR A 415 0.76 -9.84 12.24
C THR A 415 0.01 -9.53 13.54
N PRO A 416 0.48 -8.57 14.37
CA PRO A 416 -0.27 -8.13 15.53
C PRO A 416 -1.61 -7.50 15.13
N ASP A 417 -2.69 -7.89 15.81
CA ASP A 417 -4.06 -7.42 15.53
C ASP A 417 -4.21 -5.88 15.55
N TRP A 418 -3.40 -5.17 16.34
CA TRP A 418 -3.43 -3.71 16.44
C TRP A 418 -2.66 -2.98 15.33
N LEU A 419 -1.82 -3.68 14.55
CA LEU A 419 -0.87 -3.06 13.62
C LEU A 419 -1.58 -2.24 12.53
N GLY A 420 -2.60 -2.81 11.89
CA GLY A 420 -3.37 -2.10 10.86
C GLY A 420 -4.01 -0.82 11.39
N ASN A 421 -4.53 -0.84 12.62
CA ASN A 421 -5.10 0.35 13.26
C ASN A 421 -4.04 1.43 13.52
N VAL A 422 -2.85 1.04 13.99
CA VAL A 422 -1.74 1.98 14.21
C VAL A 422 -1.29 2.61 12.89
N MET A 423 -1.27 1.86 11.79
CA MET A 423 -0.96 2.42 10.47
C MET A 423 -1.98 3.48 10.04
N VAL A 424 -3.28 3.18 10.12
CA VAL A 424 -4.35 4.13 9.76
C VAL A 424 -4.36 5.34 10.68
N SER A 425 -4.33 5.11 11.99
CA SER A 425 -4.43 6.19 12.97
C SER A 425 -3.18 7.08 12.97
N GLY A 426 -2.00 6.51 12.72
CA GLY A 426 -0.76 7.25 12.51
C GLY A 426 -0.83 8.16 11.30
N LEU A 427 -1.27 7.63 10.15
CA LEU A 427 -1.48 8.44 8.93
C LEU A 427 -2.52 9.55 9.16
N VAL A 428 -3.64 9.24 9.81
CA VAL A 428 -4.67 10.21 10.15
C VAL A 428 -4.13 11.31 11.07
N ALA A 429 -3.38 10.94 12.11
CA ALA A 429 -2.77 11.90 13.03
C ALA A 429 -1.75 12.81 12.32
N ILE A 430 -0.95 12.27 11.40
CA ILE A 430 -0.05 13.05 10.51
C ILE A 430 -0.87 14.08 9.73
N ILE A 431 -1.92 13.66 9.02
CA ILE A 431 -2.77 14.55 8.21
C ILE A 431 -3.42 15.63 9.08
N VAL A 432 -3.93 15.26 10.26
CA VAL A 432 -4.53 16.21 11.21
C VAL A 432 -3.51 17.25 11.67
N CYS A 433 -2.31 16.83 12.08
CA CYS A 433 -1.27 17.75 12.54
C CYS A 433 -0.76 18.67 11.43
N LEU A 434 -0.64 18.15 10.22
CA LEU A 434 -0.23 18.93 9.04
C LEU A 434 -1.27 20.00 8.68
N THR A 435 -2.53 19.62 8.60
CA THR A 435 -3.61 20.48 8.07
C THR A 435 -4.19 21.44 9.12
N LEU A 436 -4.23 21.05 10.39
CA LEU A 436 -4.86 21.86 11.44
C LEU A 436 -3.92 22.83 12.15
N VAL A 437 -2.62 22.81 11.85
CA VAL A 437 -1.61 23.66 12.53
C VAL A 437 -1.99 25.15 12.53
N TYR A 438 -2.53 25.64 11.42
CA TYR A 438 -3.00 27.02 11.29
C TYR A 438 -4.33 27.24 12.01
N LEU A 439 -5.31 26.34 11.86
CA LEU A 439 -6.63 26.46 12.48
C LEU A 439 -6.54 26.44 14.01
N LEU A 440 -5.81 25.47 14.59
CA LEU A 440 -5.73 25.31 16.04
C LEU A 440 -5.07 26.51 16.72
N SER A 441 -4.18 27.23 16.01
CA SER A 441 -3.62 28.49 16.48
C SER A 441 -4.73 29.50 16.86
N TYR A 442 -5.82 29.59 16.08
CA TYR A 442 -6.97 30.49 16.33
C TYR A 442 -7.93 29.98 17.40
N VAL A 443 -7.92 28.68 17.67
CA VAL A 443 -8.88 28.05 18.59
C VAL A 443 -8.64 28.53 20.04
N HIS A 444 -7.41 28.90 20.39
CA HIS A 444 -7.06 29.25 21.76
C HIS A 444 -7.75 30.51 22.29
N LEU A 445 -8.02 31.51 21.43
CA LEU A 445 -8.63 32.79 21.80
C LEU A 445 -10.08 32.95 21.34
N SER A 446 -10.52 32.21 20.33
CA SER A 446 -11.89 32.31 19.76
C SER A 446 -13.02 31.77 20.66
N GLY A 447 -12.69 31.13 21.78
CA GLY A 447 -13.67 30.46 22.64
C GLY A 447 -14.14 29.08 22.13
N ALA A 448 -13.66 28.64 20.97
CA ALA A 448 -14.07 27.39 20.31
C ALA A 448 -13.54 26.09 20.96
N LYS A 449 -12.68 26.18 21.98
CA LYS A 449 -12.10 25.00 22.66
C LYS A 449 -13.15 24.03 23.20
N ARG A 450 -14.12 24.55 23.96
CA ARG A 450 -15.19 23.74 24.58
C ARG A 450 -16.04 23.01 23.55
N PRO A 451 -16.59 23.68 22.50
CA PRO A 451 -17.37 22.97 21.50
C PRO A 451 -16.53 21.95 20.73
N ILE A 452 -15.26 22.23 20.40
CA ILE A 452 -14.39 21.25 19.73
C ILE A 452 -14.20 20.00 20.60
N ILE A 453 -13.88 20.16 21.89
CA ILE A 453 -13.72 19.03 22.82
C ILE A 453 -15.03 18.24 22.92
N PHE A 454 -16.17 18.92 23.04
CA PHE A 454 -17.47 18.25 23.11
C PHE A 454 -17.74 17.43 21.84
N VAL A 455 -17.59 18.04 20.66
CA VAL A 455 -17.84 17.39 19.37
C VAL A 455 -16.90 16.20 19.16
N THR A 456 -15.60 16.32 19.44
CA THR A 456 -14.66 15.22 19.25
C THR A 456 -14.93 14.06 20.21
N CYS A 457 -15.22 14.34 21.49
CA CYS A 457 -15.61 13.32 22.46
C CYS A 457 -16.93 12.63 22.07
N THR A 458 -17.93 13.38 21.61
CA THR A 458 -19.20 12.81 21.14
C THR A 458 -19.01 11.94 19.90
N LEU A 459 -18.27 12.41 18.89
CA LEU A 459 -17.98 11.64 17.68
C LEU A 459 -17.24 10.33 17.99
N PHE A 460 -16.24 10.38 18.87
CA PHE A 460 -15.51 9.20 19.32
C PHE A 460 -16.43 8.23 20.07
N GLY A 461 -17.20 8.72 21.05
CA GLY A 461 -18.12 7.90 21.84
C GLY A 461 -19.20 7.23 21.00
N LEU A 462 -19.80 7.96 20.05
CA LEU A 462 -20.80 7.42 19.13
C LEU A 462 -20.21 6.36 18.19
N SER A 463 -19.03 6.62 17.62
CA SER A 463 -18.39 5.67 16.68
C SER A 463 -17.91 4.41 17.39
N LEU A 464 -17.34 4.56 18.59
CA LEU A 464 -16.94 3.42 19.42
C LEU A 464 -18.16 2.59 19.83
N SER A 465 -19.24 3.24 20.29
CA SER A 465 -20.48 2.55 20.65
C SER A 465 -21.11 1.82 19.46
N ALA A 466 -21.15 2.45 18.28
CA ALA A 466 -21.69 1.85 17.06
C ALA A 466 -20.94 0.57 16.65
N VAL A 467 -19.61 0.57 16.80
CA VAL A 467 -18.78 -0.60 16.52
C VAL A 467 -18.92 -1.67 17.60
N MET A 468 -18.87 -1.30 18.87
CA MET A 468 -18.96 -2.24 20.00
C MET A 468 -20.28 -3.01 20.03
N THR A 469 -21.37 -2.32 19.71
CA THR A 469 -22.72 -2.90 19.68
C THR A 469 -23.00 -3.67 18.39
N GLY A 470 -22.15 -3.54 17.37
CA GLY A 470 -22.40 -4.10 16.04
C GLY A 470 -23.51 -3.41 15.26
N LEU A 471 -23.95 -2.21 15.68
CA LEU A 471 -24.96 -1.41 14.96
C LEU A 471 -24.49 -1.08 13.54
N VAL A 472 -23.21 -0.77 13.38
CA VAL A 472 -22.56 -0.67 12.07
C VAL A 472 -21.75 -1.94 11.85
N PRO A 473 -22.13 -2.77 10.86
CA PRO A 473 -21.46 -4.04 10.64
C PRO A 473 -20.03 -3.82 10.14
N GLN A 474 -19.11 -4.61 10.67
CA GLN A 474 -17.68 -4.62 10.28
C GLN A 474 -17.46 -5.09 8.83
N PHE A 475 -18.29 -6.03 8.38
CA PHE A 475 -18.29 -6.63 7.04
C PHE A 475 -19.73 -6.68 6.52
N THR A 476 -19.91 -6.50 5.22
CA THR A 476 -21.20 -6.63 4.52
C THR A 476 -21.10 -7.73 3.46
N GLU A 477 -22.19 -8.02 2.75
CA GLU A 477 -22.16 -8.98 1.64
C GLU A 477 -21.23 -8.53 0.52
N ASP A 478 -21.16 -7.22 0.24
CA ASP A 478 -20.25 -6.65 -0.76
C ASP A 478 -18.83 -6.56 -0.21
N VAL A 479 -18.66 -5.86 0.92
CA VAL A 479 -17.37 -5.70 1.61
C VAL A 479 -17.21 -6.83 2.62
N ALA A 480 -17.06 -8.03 2.07
CA ALA A 480 -16.98 -9.26 2.82
C ALA A 480 -15.59 -9.50 3.42
N ARG A 481 -15.54 -10.29 4.49
CA ARG A 481 -14.29 -10.82 4.99
C ARG A 481 -13.74 -11.86 4.02
N ALA A 482 -12.52 -11.64 3.54
CA ALA A 482 -11.81 -12.59 2.70
C ALA A 482 -11.39 -13.83 3.52
N VAL A 483 -11.83 -15.01 3.10
CA VAL A 483 -11.49 -16.29 3.73
C VAL A 483 -11.00 -17.28 2.68
N ASN A 484 -10.19 -18.24 3.10
CA ASN A 484 -9.74 -19.37 2.28
C ASN A 484 -10.26 -20.64 2.93
N VAL A 485 -10.94 -21.49 2.15
CA VAL A 485 -11.38 -22.83 2.56
C VAL A 485 -10.67 -23.81 1.63
N VAL A 486 -9.74 -24.57 2.18
CA VAL A 486 -8.87 -25.46 1.40
C VAL A 486 -8.93 -26.85 1.98
N HIS A 487 -9.32 -27.83 1.18
CA HIS A 487 -9.11 -29.23 1.50
C HIS A 487 -7.64 -29.57 1.22
N VAL A 488 -6.91 -29.92 2.28
CA VAL A 488 -5.49 -30.24 2.23
C VAL A 488 -5.31 -31.75 2.33
N VAL A 489 -4.52 -32.30 1.42
CA VAL A 489 -4.03 -33.68 1.47
C VAL A 489 -2.50 -33.61 1.57
N GLU A 490 -1.96 -34.11 2.67
CA GLU A 490 -0.55 -33.99 3.02
C GLU A 490 0.12 -35.37 3.02
N THR A 491 1.25 -35.47 2.32
CA THR A 491 2.07 -36.70 2.22
C THR A 491 3.49 -36.50 2.76
N THR A 492 3.70 -35.48 3.60
CA THR A 492 5.00 -35.13 4.18
C THR A 492 5.44 -36.22 5.17
N GLY A 493 6.34 -37.10 4.72
CA GLY A 493 6.92 -38.20 5.49
C GLY A 493 8.39 -38.44 5.13
N ARG A 494 9.04 -39.43 5.74
CA ARG A 494 10.40 -39.85 5.34
C ARG A 494 10.36 -40.44 3.94
N TYR A 495 11.33 -40.05 3.10
CA TYR A 495 11.45 -40.57 1.74
C TYR A 495 11.58 -42.09 1.78
N GLY A 496 10.70 -42.80 1.06
CA GLY A 496 10.66 -44.26 1.03
C GLY A 496 9.79 -44.94 2.10
N GLU A 497 9.19 -44.21 3.05
CA GLU A 497 8.16 -44.77 3.95
C GLU A 497 6.76 -44.56 3.37
N ASN A 498 6.01 -45.65 3.11
CA ASN A 498 4.59 -45.59 2.75
C ASN A 498 3.75 -45.20 3.98
N GLN A 499 3.63 -43.90 4.24
CA GLN A 499 2.68 -43.38 5.22
C GLN A 499 1.35 -43.02 4.53
N SER A 500 0.23 -43.34 5.18
CA SER A 500 -1.09 -42.95 4.69
C SER A 500 -1.23 -41.42 4.65
N PRO A 501 -1.75 -40.84 3.57
CA PRO A 501 -1.95 -39.39 3.46
C PRO A 501 -2.81 -38.86 4.61
N ILE A 502 -2.44 -37.70 5.15
CA ILE A 502 -3.23 -36.99 6.16
C ILE A 502 -4.09 -35.96 5.43
N SER A 503 -5.40 -36.05 5.59
CA SER A 503 -6.35 -35.14 4.96
C SER A 503 -7.12 -34.30 6.00
N TYR A 504 -7.36 -33.02 5.70
CA TYR A 504 -8.11 -32.10 6.55
C TYR A 504 -8.62 -30.87 5.77
N ILE A 505 -9.66 -30.21 6.25
CA ILE A 505 -10.03 -28.86 5.77
C ILE A 505 -9.29 -27.82 6.59
N SER A 506 -8.71 -26.82 5.92
CA SER A 506 -8.12 -25.62 6.52
C SER A 506 -8.95 -24.39 6.17
N LEU A 507 -9.27 -23.58 7.18
CA LEU A 507 -9.95 -22.29 7.08
C LEU A 507 -9.06 -21.20 7.68
N PHE A 508 -8.72 -20.19 6.89
CA PHE A 508 -7.88 -19.07 7.33
C PHE A 508 -8.21 -17.77 6.57
N SER A 509 -7.71 -16.64 7.04
CA SER A 509 -7.99 -15.31 6.47
C SER A 509 -6.74 -14.44 6.50
N THR A 510 -6.51 -13.69 5.43
CA THR A 510 -5.47 -12.64 5.37
C THR A 510 -5.94 -11.32 6.00
N THR A 511 -7.22 -11.25 6.38
CA THR A 511 -7.79 -10.12 7.12
C THR A 511 -7.46 -10.29 8.60
N PRO A 512 -6.81 -9.28 9.24
CA PRO A 512 -6.40 -9.37 10.63
C PRO A 512 -7.53 -9.80 11.59
N GLY A 513 -7.16 -10.58 12.60
CA GLY A 513 -8.06 -11.03 13.67
C GLY A 513 -8.51 -12.48 13.57
N LYS A 514 -9.17 -12.93 14.64
CA LYS A 514 -9.62 -14.33 14.79
C LYS A 514 -10.88 -14.64 13.98
N LEU A 515 -11.16 -15.92 13.77
CA LEU A 515 -12.32 -16.42 13.00
C LEU A 515 -13.52 -16.81 13.88
N VAL A 516 -13.67 -16.19 15.06
CA VAL A 516 -14.65 -16.64 16.06
C VAL A 516 -16.07 -16.59 15.52
N LYS A 517 -16.50 -15.48 14.92
CA LYS A 517 -17.87 -15.29 14.43
C LYS A 517 -18.18 -16.19 13.23
N GLU A 518 -17.20 -16.48 12.39
CA GLU A 518 -17.32 -17.36 11.24
C GLU A 518 -17.57 -18.79 11.71
N ILE A 519 -16.78 -19.26 12.67
CA ILE A 519 -16.89 -20.60 13.24
C ILE A 519 -18.22 -20.81 13.98
N GLU A 520 -18.81 -19.77 14.56
CA GLU A 520 -20.14 -19.87 15.18
C GLU A 520 -21.24 -20.35 14.23
N HIS A 521 -21.11 -20.06 12.93
CA HIS A 521 -22.08 -20.48 11.91
C HIS A 521 -21.82 -21.89 11.39
N ILE A 522 -20.59 -22.40 11.55
CA ILE A 522 -20.16 -23.72 11.05
C ILE A 522 -19.70 -24.66 12.17
N ARG A 523 -20.22 -24.48 13.40
CA ARG A 523 -19.84 -25.30 14.58
C ARG A 523 -20.03 -26.81 14.35
N GLU A 524 -21.05 -27.18 13.59
CA GLU A 524 -21.37 -28.57 13.23
C GLU A 524 -20.30 -29.22 12.32
N GLU A 525 -19.45 -28.42 11.68
CA GLU A 525 -18.42 -28.93 10.75
C GLU A 525 -17.12 -29.38 11.45
N GLY A 526 -17.05 -29.31 12.79
CA GLY A 526 -15.96 -29.89 13.58
C GLY A 526 -14.66 -29.08 13.62
N PHE A 527 -14.72 -27.76 13.40
CA PHE A 527 -13.52 -26.93 13.36
C PHE A 527 -12.89 -26.68 14.74
N VAL A 528 -11.58 -26.87 14.81
CA VAL A 528 -10.73 -26.45 15.93
C VAL A 528 -9.80 -25.33 15.45
N CYS A 529 -9.77 -24.21 16.17
CA CYS A 529 -8.94 -23.05 15.82
C CYS A 529 -7.83 -22.81 16.83
N GLY A 530 -6.66 -22.43 16.34
CA GLY A 530 -5.55 -22.09 17.22
C GLY A 530 -4.28 -21.75 16.47
N LYS A 531 -3.22 -21.55 17.26
CA LYS A 531 -1.84 -21.42 16.78
C LYS A 531 -1.01 -22.69 16.97
N SER A 532 -1.65 -23.78 17.39
CA SER A 532 -0.97 -25.05 17.73
C SER A 532 -0.54 -25.83 16.50
N LYS A 533 -1.22 -25.65 15.36
CA LYS A 533 -0.86 -26.25 14.07
C LYS A 533 -0.51 -25.12 13.10
N VAL A 534 0.77 -25.00 12.79
CA VAL A 534 1.26 -24.09 11.74
C VAL A 534 1.33 -24.89 10.45
N ILE A 535 0.65 -24.39 9.41
CA ILE A 535 0.64 -25.06 8.10
C ILE A 535 1.41 -24.18 7.12
N ASP A 536 2.38 -24.78 6.46
CA ASP A 536 3.10 -24.16 5.35
C ASP A 536 2.40 -24.53 4.04
N PHE A 537 1.83 -23.53 3.36
CA PHE A 537 1.15 -23.69 2.07
C PHE A 537 2.10 -23.46 0.88
N VAL A 538 3.37 -23.81 1.11
CA VAL A 538 4.60 -23.71 0.29
C VAL A 538 5.12 -22.28 0.15
N THR A 539 5.36 -21.73 1.34
CA THR A 539 6.10 -20.54 1.79
C THR A 539 5.32 -19.27 2.05
N PHE A 540 3.99 -19.37 2.15
CA PHE A 540 3.26 -18.57 3.13
C PHE A 540 2.75 -19.48 4.26
N THR A 541 2.86 -19.01 5.49
CA THR A 541 2.55 -19.79 6.69
C THR A 541 1.24 -19.33 7.32
N VAL A 542 0.38 -20.30 7.59
CA VAL A 542 -0.84 -20.11 8.37
C VAL A 542 -0.50 -20.38 9.83
N ASN A 543 -0.13 -19.33 10.56
CA ASN A 543 0.20 -19.34 11.98
C ASN A 543 -1.04 -19.35 12.88
N TYR A 544 -2.16 -18.83 12.39
CA TYR A 544 -3.48 -18.97 12.98
C TYR A 544 -4.47 -19.39 11.90
N GLY A 545 -5.17 -20.48 12.15
CA GLY A 545 -6.22 -20.99 11.30
C GLY A 545 -7.15 -21.91 12.07
N CYS A 546 -8.15 -22.41 11.38
CA CYS A 546 -9.09 -23.41 11.86
C CYS A 546 -9.01 -24.64 10.98
N TRP A 547 -9.07 -25.83 11.57
CA TRP A 547 -9.03 -27.09 10.81
C TRP A 547 -10.09 -28.08 11.28
N SER A 548 -10.55 -28.93 10.36
CA SER A 548 -11.47 -30.03 10.62
C SER A 548 -11.00 -31.30 9.93
N PHE A 549 -11.13 -32.43 10.61
CA PHE A 549 -10.79 -33.78 10.10
C PHE A 549 -12.04 -34.60 9.78
N ASP A 550 -13.23 -34.01 9.91
CA ASP A 550 -14.50 -34.71 9.75
C ASP A 550 -14.88 -34.81 8.27
N ASP A 551 -15.23 -36.02 7.80
CA ASP A 551 -15.68 -36.32 6.43
C ASP A 551 -14.69 -35.94 5.31
N VAL A 552 -13.39 -36.03 5.57
CA VAL A 552 -12.32 -35.57 4.68
C VAL A 552 -11.76 -36.64 3.71
N GLN A 553 -12.26 -37.88 3.79
CA GLN A 553 -11.82 -38.99 2.94
C GLN A 553 -12.46 -39.00 1.53
N SER A 554 -13.32 -38.02 1.21
CA SER A 554 -14.05 -37.98 -0.05
C SER A 554 -13.71 -36.75 -0.90
N GLY A 555 -13.76 -36.90 -2.22
CA GLY A 555 -13.58 -35.81 -3.19
C GLY A 555 -12.16 -35.62 -3.72
N TRP A 556 -11.23 -36.52 -3.38
CA TRP A 556 -9.88 -36.60 -3.94
C TRP A 556 -9.46 -38.08 -4.04
N ASP A 557 -8.56 -38.40 -4.97
CA ASP A 557 -8.05 -39.76 -5.17
C ASP A 557 -6.53 -39.79 -4.97
N GLU A 558 -5.96 -40.94 -4.61
CA GLU A 558 -4.50 -41.08 -4.48
C GLU A 558 -3.76 -40.82 -5.80
N SER A 559 -4.42 -41.02 -6.95
CA SER A 559 -3.85 -40.68 -8.27
C SER A 559 -3.68 -39.18 -8.51
N ASP A 560 -4.35 -38.34 -7.74
CA ASP A 560 -4.21 -36.88 -7.79
C ASP A 560 -2.95 -36.40 -7.03
N ILE A 561 -2.32 -37.24 -6.21
CA ILE A 561 -1.16 -36.86 -5.39
C ILE A 561 0.07 -36.65 -6.32
N PRO A 562 0.72 -35.46 -6.25
CA PRO A 562 1.91 -35.20 -7.04
C PRO A 562 3.08 -36.10 -6.60
N ILE A 563 3.93 -36.45 -7.56
CA ILE A 563 5.07 -37.33 -7.34
C ILE A 563 6.37 -36.55 -7.56
N MET A 564 7.29 -36.64 -6.61
CA MET A 564 8.68 -36.19 -6.75
C MET A 564 9.60 -37.39 -6.61
N GLN A 565 10.30 -37.74 -7.68
CA GLN A 565 11.18 -38.90 -7.72
C GLN A 565 12.61 -38.48 -8.01
N VAL A 566 13.55 -38.94 -7.18
CA VAL A 566 14.97 -38.71 -7.41
C VAL A 566 15.47 -39.68 -8.48
N GLU A 567 15.88 -39.17 -9.63
CA GLU A 567 16.41 -39.95 -10.74
C GLU A 567 17.88 -40.30 -10.54
N SER A 568 18.66 -39.34 -10.01
CA SER A 568 20.09 -39.53 -9.74
C SER A 568 20.60 -38.57 -8.66
N ASP A 569 21.48 -39.04 -7.78
CA ASP A 569 22.27 -38.20 -6.85
C ASP A 569 23.76 -38.52 -7.04
N MET A 570 24.50 -37.62 -7.69
CA MET A 570 25.93 -37.82 -8.01
C MET A 570 26.82 -37.03 -7.03
N LYS A 571 27.86 -37.67 -6.49
CA LYS A 571 28.78 -37.11 -5.47
C LYS A 571 30.26 -37.20 -5.89
N ILE A 572 30.58 -36.86 -7.14
CA ILE A 572 31.91 -37.10 -7.72
C ILE A 572 32.87 -35.91 -7.51
N ASP A 573 32.36 -34.67 -7.41
CA ASP A 573 33.11 -33.47 -6.99
C ASP A 573 32.18 -32.43 -6.34
N ASP A 574 31.15 -31.99 -7.07
CA ASP A 574 30.00 -31.24 -6.56
C ASP A 574 28.81 -32.20 -6.45
N ARG A 575 28.02 -32.14 -5.35
CA ARG A 575 26.80 -32.96 -5.23
C ARG A 575 25.71 -32.39 -6.13
N ILE A 576 25.19 -33.22 -7.03
CA ILE A 576 24.12 -32.84 -7.97
C ILE A 576 23.00 -33.87 -7.88
N THR A 577 21.79 -33.38 -7.63
CA THR A 577 20.59 -34.22 -7.55
C THR A 577 19.63 -33.88 -8.68
N ARG A 578 19.17 -34.88 -9.44
CA ARG A 578 18.10 -34.72 -10.44
C ARG A 578 16.81 -35.30 -9.90
N VAL A 579 15.75 -34.50 -9.96
CA VAL A 579 14.42 -34.81 -9.47
C VAL A 579 13.42 -34.65 -10.62
N SER A 580 12.68 -35.71 -10.92
CA SER A 580 11.51 -35.64 -11.79
C SER A 580 10.28 -35.28 -10.96
N VAL A 581 9.53 -34.27 -11.40
CA VAL A 581 8.33 -33.80 -10.74
C VAL A 581 7.14 -33.99 -11.66
N ASN A 582 6.11 -34.69 -11.16
CA ASN A 582 4.85 -34.89 -11.84
C ASN A 582 3.71 -34.32 -10.98
N THR A 583 3.12 -33.22 -11.42
CA THR A 583 2.01 -32.52 -10.75
C THR A 583 0.64 -33.13 -11.05
N LYS A 584 0.62 -34.27 -11.75
CA LYS A 584 -0.58 -35.02 -12.14
C LYS A 584 -1.55 -34.17 -12.95
N GLY A 585 -2.76 -33.96 -12.45
CA GLY A 585 -3.79 -33.14 -13.09
C GLY A 585 -3.64 -31.65 -12.82
N SER A 586 -2.63 -31.22 -12.05
CA SER A 586 -2.50 -29.83 -11.64
C SER A 586 -1.64 -29.02 -12.59
N VAL A 587 -2.24 -27.99 -13.18
CA VAL A 587 -1.56 -26.94 -13.97
C VAL A 587 -1.19 -25.72 -13.11
N ARG A 588 -1.36 -25.82 -11.79
CA ARG A 588 -1.06 -24.75 -10.84
C ARG A 588 -0.32 -25.30 -9.63
N TRP A 589 0.85 -24.74 -9.35
CA TRP A 589 1.71 -25.25 -8.29
C TRP A 589 2.62 -24.18 -7.71
N SER A 590 3.05 -24.41 -6.47
CA SER A 590 4.05 -23.61 -5.78
C SER A 590 5.16 -24.55 -5.32
N LEU A 591 6.39 -24.26 -5.71
CA LEU A 591 7.58 -25.02 -5.38
C LEU A 591 8.50 -24.15 -4.52
N ALA A 592 9.05 -24.68 -3.44
CA ALA A 592 10.07 -23.99 -2.66
C ALA A 592 11.31 -24.86 -2.55
N ILE A 593 12.47 -24.27 -2.84
CA ILE A 593 13.79 -24.91 -2.81
C ILE A 593 14.58 -24.31 -1.66
N ASN A 594 15.14 -25.18 -0.80
CA ASN A 594 15.91 -24.75 0.36
C ASN A 594 17.29 -24.21 -0.07
N THR A 595 17.49 -22.90 0.06
CA THR A 595 18.74 -22.23 -0.36
C THR A 595 19.86 -22.35 0.68
N GLU A 596 19.58 -22.88 1.87
CA GLU A 596 20.63 -23.20 2.85
C GLU A 596 21.44 -24.44 2.42
N GLU A 597 20.81 -25.35 1.68
CA GLU A 597 21.42 -26.59 1.19
C GLU A 597 21.74 -26.55 -0.31
N ILE A 598 20.96 -25.79 -1.10
CA ILE A 598 21.08 -25.68 -2.56
C ILE A 598 21.67 -24.32 -2.95
N GLU A 599 22.80 -24.34 -3.64
CA GLU A 599 23.49 -23.16 -4.16
C GLU A 599 22.81 -22.62 -5.42
N ASP A 600 22.40 -23.53 -6.33
CA ASP A 600 21.66 -23.18 -7.54
C ASP A 600 20.80 -24.37 -8.01
N PHE A 601 19.91 -24.13 -8.97
CA PHE A 601 19.07 -25.14 -9.59
C PHE A 601 18.82 -24.86 -11.08
N LYS A 602 18.51 -25.90 -11.84
CA LYS A 602 18.09 -25.82 -13.25
C LYS A 602 16.69 -26.39 -13.42
N PHE A 603 15.86 -25.72 -14.20
CA PHE A 603 14.53 -26.17 -14.58
C PHE A 603 14.50 -26.54 -16.07
N GLU A 604 14.17 -27.79 -16.38
CA GLU A 604 14.13 -28.32 -17.74
C GLU A 604 12.74 -28.91 -18.05
N GLU A 605 12.15 -28.50 -19.17
CA GLU A 605 10.95 -29.12 -19.74
C GLU A 605 11.29 -29.59 -21.17
N ASN A 606 11.12 -30.87 -21.48
CA ASN A 606 11.43 -31.45 -22.81
C ASN A 606 12.80 -31.03 -23.38
N SER A 607 13.82 -30.93 -22.52
CA SER A 607 15.19 -30.48 -22.85
C SER A 607 15.33 -28.99 -23.25
N VAL A 608 14.30 -28.17 -23.04
CA VAL A 608 14.37 -26.71 -23.11
C VAL A 608 14.64 -26.14 -21.72
N GLU A 609 15.66 -25.30 -21.61
CA GLU A 609 16.03 -24.62 -20.37
C GLU A 609 15.10 -23.43 -20.14
N LEU A 610 14.31 -23.47 -19.06
CA LEU A 610 13.34 -22.42 -18.73
C LEU A 610 13.88 -21.44 -17.69
N VAL A 611 14.79 -21.88 -16.82
CA VAL A 611 15.48 -21.05 -15.82
C VAL A 611 16.96 -21.41 -15.85
N SER A 612 17.81 -20.43 -16.17
CA SER A 612 19.26 -20.62 -16.23
C SER A 612 19.94 -20.53 -14.87
N VAL A 613 21.11 -21.14 -14.77
CA VAL A 613 22.04 -21.05 -13.63
C VAL A 613 22.53 -19.59 -13.50
N ASP A 614 22.27 -18.94 -12.37
CA ASP A 614 22.65 -17.55 -12.07
C ASP A 614 22.48 -17.25 -10.57
N HIS A 615 22.93 -16.09 -10.07
CA HIS A 615 22.80 -15.72 -8.66
C HIS A 615 21.33 -15.46 -8.28
N LYS A 616 20.67 -16.44 -7.68
CA LYS A 616 19.25 -16.37 -7.31
C LYS A 616 19.05 -15.76 -5.93
N THR A 617 18.02 -14.93 -5.81
CA THR A 617 17.63 -14.31 -4.54
C THR A 617 16.82 -15.28 -3.69
N ALA A 618 17.07 -15.28 -2.38
CA ALA A 618 16.35 -16.09 -1.39
C ALA A 618 15.52 -15.20 -0.46
N VAL A 619 14.35 -15.68 -0.04
CA VAL A 619 13.53 -15.07 1.02
C VAL A 619 13.40 -16.08 2.15
N ASP A 620 13.87 -15.72 3.35
CA ASP A 620 13.82 -16.57 4.55
C ASP A 620 14.43 -17.98 4.36
N GLY A 621 15.50 -18.11 3.57
CA GLY A 621 16.17 -19.39 3.31
C GLY A 621 15.50 -20.27 2.24
N TRP A 622 14.48 -19.75 1.55
CA TRP A 622 13.78 -20.43 0.46
C TRP A 622 13.83 -19.62 -0.83
N HIS A 623 13.94 -20.33 -1.94
CA HIS A 623 13.62 -19.80 -3.26
C HIS A 623 12.27 -20.36 -3.70
N ILE A 624 11.32 -19.48 -4.00
CA ILE A 624 9.91 -19.82 -4.19
C ILE A 624 9.59 -19.67 -5.67
N ILE A 625 8.93 -20.65 -6.29
CA ILE A 625 8.49 -20.61 -7.67
C ILE A 625 6.98 -20.85 -7.68
N GLN A 626 6.22 -19.89 -8.20
CA GLN A 626 4.78 -20.00 -8.37
C GLN A 626 4.44 -20.12 -9.85
N PHE A 627 3.70 -21.17 -10.20
CA PHE A 627 3.26 -21.45 -11.57
C PHE A 627 1.73 -21.50 -11.64
N SER A 628 1.16 -20.82 -12.64
CA SER A 628 -0.24 -20.98 -13.03
C SER A 628 -0.31 -21.03 -14.55
N GLY A 629 -0.52 -22.22 -15.11
CA GLY A 629 -0.63 -22.45 -16.54
C GLY A 629 -2.09 -22.57 -17.03
N GLY A 630 -2.25 -22.52 -18.35
CA GLY A 630 -3.51 -22.85 -19.03
C GLY A 630 -3.82 -24.36 -19.04
N LYS A 631 -4.89 -24.76 -19.73
CA LYS A 631 -5.33 -26.17 -19.77
C LYS A 631 -4.31 -27.15 -20.37
N GLU A 632 -3.45 -26.66 -21.24
CA GLU A 632 -2.41 -27.46 -21.94
C GLU A 632 -1.02 -27.26 -21.31
N ALA A 633 -0.95 -26.65 -20.14
CA ALA A 633 0.33 -26.46 -19.47
C ALA A 633 0.94 -27.80 -19.06
N PRO A 634 2.28 -27.91 -19.13
CA PRO A 634 2.98 -29.12 -18.74
C PRO A 634 2.75 -29.44 -17.26
N THR A 635 2.59 -30.73 -16.97
CA THR A 635 2.45 -31.27 -15.62
C THR A 635 3.63 -32.15 -15.21
N GLU A 636 4.62 -32.29 -16.09
CA GLU A 636 5.86 -33.03 -15.85
C GLU A 636 7.06 -32.16 -16.19
N PHE A 637 8.03 -32.09 -15.28
CA PHE A 637 9.26 -31.32 -15.48
C PHE A 637 10.40 -31.89 -14.63
N ASN A 638 11.63 -31.54 -15.03
CA ASN A 638 12.84 -31.99 -14.33
C ASN A 638 13.52 -30.82 -13.61
N LEU A 639 13.90 -31.06 -12.37
CA LEU A 639 14.62 -30.15 -11.51
C LEU A 639 16.02 -30.71 -11.23
N THR A 640 17.06 -29.97 -11.61
CA THR A 640 18.45 -30.31 -11.25
C THR A 640 18.90 -29.38 -10.13
N LEU A 641 19.35 -29.93 -9.01
CA LEU A 641 19.75 -29.20 -7.81
C LEU A 641 21.27 -29.29 -7.64
N PHE A 642 21.92 -28.13 -7.45
CA PHE A 642 23.35 -28.02 -7.18
C PHE A 642 23.55 -27.68 -5.71
N TRP A 643 24.19 -28.58 -4.96
CA TRP A 643 24.36 -28.42 -3.51
C TRP A 643 25.49 -27.47 -3.15
N VAL A 644 25.36 -26.82 -1.99
CA VAL A 644 26.41 -25.94 -1.44
C VAL A 644 27.68 -26.73 -1.12
N LYS A 645 28.83 -26.28 -1.66
CA LYS A 645 30.12 -26.99 -1.59
C LYS A 645 30.71 -27.18 -0.18
N ASN A 646 30.30 -26.38 0.80
CA ASN A 646 30.77 -26.45 2.20
C ASN A 646 29.67 -25.96 3.16
N SER A 647 28.57 -26.71 3.32
CA SER A 647 27.56 -26.38 4.33
C SER A 647 28.16 -26.49 5.74
N PRO A 648 28.21 -25.41 6.56
CA PRO A 648 28.68 -25.48 7.95
C PRO A 648 27.70 -26.22 8.88
N VAL A 649 26.56 -26.70 8.38
CA VAL A 649 25.39 -27.12 9.17
C VAL A 649 25.16 -28.62 9.08
N LEU A 650 26.21 -29.44 8.99
CA LEU A 650 26.08 -30.90 9.06
C LEU A 650 25.73 -31.44 10.48
N THR A 651 25.27 -30.61 11.42
CA THR A 651 25.18 -31.06 12.84
C THR A 651 23.98 -30.61 13.68
N GLN A 652 22.96 -29.87 13.20
CA GLN A 652 21.85 -29.49 14.13
C GLN A 652 20.39 -29.71 13.73
N LYS A 653 20.03 -30.27 12.55
CA LYS A 653 18.74 -30.99 12.33
C LYS A 653 18.63 -31.55 10.89
N PRO A 654 18.93 -32.85 10.67
CA PRO A 654 18.82 -33.48 9.34
C PRO A 654 17.37 -33.76 8.87
N ASP A 655 16.34 -33.36 9.62
CA ASP A 655 14.93 -33.72 9.36
C ASP A 655 14.13 -32.66 8.55
N GLY A 656 14.80 -31.75 7.84
CA GLY A 656 14.14 -30.70 7.04
C GLY A 656 13.80 -31.14 5.61
N PRO A 657 12.77 -30.55 4.96
CA PRO A 657 12.54 -30.70 3.54
C PRO A 657 13.62 -29.96 2.72
N LEU A 658 14.14 -30.60 1.68
CA LEU A 658 14.98 -29.99 0.64
C LEU A 658 14.14 -29.21 -0.36
N VAL A 659 13.03 -29.82 -0.79
CA VAL A 659 12.07 -29.23 -1.72
C VAL A 659 10.67 -29.42 -1.16
N LYS A 660 9.86 -28.36 -1.20
CA LYS A 660 8.43 -28.42 -0.89
C LYS A 660 7.65 -28.17 -2.17
N LEU A 661 6.59 -28.94 -2.38
CA LEU A 661 5.70 -28.77 -3.52
C LEU A 661 4.26 -28.76 -3.05
N ARG A 662 3.54 -27.76 -3.55
CA ARG A 662 2.09 -27.65 -3.46
C ARG A 662 1.53 -27.72 -4.86
N THR A 663 0.48 -28.51 -5.04
CA THR A 663 -0.34 -28.50 -6.26
C THR A 663 -1.79 -28.20 -5.92
N ASP A 664 -2.48 -27.45 -6.78
CA ASP A 664 -3.84 -26.98 -6.57
C ASP A 664 -4.76 -27.47 -7.69
N LEU A 665 -5.80 -28.22 -7.33
CA LEU A 665 -6.83 -28.64 -8.28
C LEU A 665 -8.05 -27.73 -8.17
N ASN A 666 -8.56 -27.28 -9.32
CA ASN A 666 -9.81 -26.54 -9.40
C ASN A 666 -11.03 -27.46 -9.23
N ARG A 667 -11.15 -28.06 -8.04
CA ARG A 667 -12.19 -29.02 -7.64
C ARG A 667 -12.65 -28.68 -6.23
N VAL A 668 -13.96 -28.64 -6.00
CA VAL A 668 -14.54 -28.44 -4.67
C VAL A 668 -14.97 -29.80 -4.12
N THR A 669 -14.40 -30.24 -3.01
CA THR A 669 -14.77 -31.51 -2.38
C THR A 669 -16.10 -31.39 -1.62
N PRO A 670 -16.82 -32.49 -1.34
CA PRO A 670 -18.11 -32.44 -0.65
C PRO A 670 -18.04 -31.68 0.68
N LYS A 671 -17.00 -31.93 1.48
CA LYS A 671 -16.78 -31.22 2.75
C LYS A 671 -16.51 -29.73 2.54
N ALA A 672 -15.62 -29.36 1.61
CA ALA A 672 -15.35 -27.95 1.31
C ALA A 672 -16.62 -27.23 0.82
N TYR A 673 -17.44 -27.90 0.00
CA TYR A 673 -18.72 -27.38 -0.46
C TYR A 673 -19.70 -27.13 0.70
N SER A 674 -19.85 -28.09 1.62
CA SER A 674 -20.70 -27.92 2.83
C SER A 674 -20.28 -26.70 3.64
N VAL A 675 -18.97 -26.56 3.91
CA VAL A 675 -18.43 -25.40 4.65
C VAL A 675 -18.73 -24.10 3.92
N LEU A 676 -18.48 -24.04 2.61
CA LEU A 676 -18.72 -22.84 1.80
C LEU A 676 -20.19 -22.43 1.77
N GLN A 677 -21.13 -23.37 1.80
CA GLN A 677 -22.56 -23.07 1.86
C GLN A 677 -23.03 -22.54 3.22
N LYS A 678 -22.41 -23.01 4.31
CA LYS A 678 -22.78 -22.63 5.68
C LYS A 678 -22.05 -21.37 6.19
N LEU A 679 -21.01 -20.92 5.48
CA LEU A 679 -20.35 -19.65 5.80
C LEU A 679 -21.35 -18.48 5.72
N PRO A 680 -21.21 -17.48 6.60
CA PRO A 680 -22.11 -16.34 6.60
C PRO A 680 -21.96 -15.53 5.30
N PRO A 681 -23.01 -14.80 4.87
CA PRO A 681 -23.03 -14.09 3.58
C PRO A 681 -22.01 -12.94 3.52
N TRP A 682 -21.56 -12.44 4.67
CA TRP A 682 -20.49 -11.45 4.81
C TRP A 682 -19.08 -12.06 4.75
N CYS A 683 -18.93 -13.34 4.37
CA CYS A 683 -17.68 -13.99 4.00
C CYS A 683 -17.58 -14.21 2.49
N SER A 684 -16.39 -13.95 1.94
CA SER A 684 -16.09 -14.22 0.54
C SER A 684 -14.81 -15.03 0.41
N ILE A 685 -14.80 -15.95 -0.55
CA ILE A 685 -13.58 -16.64 -0.93
C ILE A 685 -12.58 -15.60 -1.48
N PHE A 686 -11.36 -15.67 -0.98
CA PHE A 686 -10.24 -14.90 -1.50
C PHE A 686 -9.76 -15.51 -2.82
N GLY A 687 -9.63 -14.70 -3.86
CA GLY A 687 -9.29 -15.14 -5.21
C GLY A 687 -8.16 -14.31 -5.78
N LYS A 688 -6.98 -14.90 -5.88
CA LYS A 688 -5.82 -14.36 -6.60
C LYS A 688 -5.23 -15.48 -7.45
N SER A 689 -4.61 -15.16 -8.59
CA SER A 689 -3.96 -16.12 -9.50
C SER A 689 -2.82 -16.95 -8.88
N THR A 690 -2.33 -16.55 -7.70
CA THR A 690 -1.27 -17.24 -6.95
C THR A 690 -1.73 -17.86 -5.61
N PHE A 691 -3.01 -17.79 -5.27
CA PHE A 691 -3.57 -18.35 -4.01
C PHE A 691 -4.15 -19.77 -4.15
N PRO A 692 -4.48 -20.48 -3.06
CA PRO A 692 -5.09 -21.80 -3.10
C PRO A 692 -6.32 -21.94 -4.00
N HIS A 693 -6.46 -23.07 -4.70
CA HIS A 693 -7.79 -23.59 -5.00
C HIS A 693 -8.37 -24.29 -3.75
N SER A 694 -9.62 -24.74 -3.83
CA SER A 694 -10.31 -25.42 -2.73
C SER A 694 -9.79 -26.83 -2.43
N LEU A 695 -8.91 -27.39 -3.27
CA LEU A 695 -8.24 -28.68 -3.04
C LEU A 695 -6.74 -28.52 -3.34
N ALA A 696 -5.91 -28.84 -2.35
CA ALA A 696 -4.46 -28.72 -2.43
C ALA A 696 -3.77 -29.99 -1.92
N PHE A 697 -2.70 -30.39 -2.61
CA PHE A 697 -1.82 -31.47 -2.19
C PHE A 697 -0.47 -30.89 -1.78
N LEU A 698 0.01 -31.28 -0.59
CA LEU A 698 1.29 -30.86 -0.04
C LEU A 698 2.22 -32.07 0.03
N THR A 699 3.36 -31.98 -0.62
CA THR A 699 4.40 -33.01 -0.62
C THR A 699 5.78 -32.38 -0.44
N SER A 700 6.74 -33.15 0.05
CA SER A 700 8.10 -32.67 0.28
C SER A 700 9.13 -33.74 -0.01
N LEU A 701 10.27 -33.33 -0.57
CA LEU A 701 11.47 -34.15 -0.69
C LEU A 701 12.38 -33.81 0.51
N PRO A 702 12.75 -34.75 1.40
CA PRO A 702 13.65 -34.48 2.51
C PRO A 702 15.10 -34.26 2.06
N VAL A 703 15.92 -33.71 2.96
CA VAL A 703 17.37 -33.52 2.75
C VAL A 703 18.13 -34.85 2.73
N ASP A 704 17.67 -35.85 3.51
CA ASP A 704 18.20 -37.22 3.49
C ASP A 704 17.50 -38.01 2.37
N ILE A 705 18.22 -38.17 1.25
CA ILE A 705 17.76 -38.75 -0.02
C ILE A 705 18.38 -40.13 -0.23
#